data_AF-A0A7R8ZV80-F1
#
_entry.id   AF-A0A7R8ZV80-F1
#
_cell.length_a   1.000
_cell.length_b   1.000
_cell.length_c   1.000
_cell.angle_alpha   90.00
_cell.angle_beta   90.00
_cell.angle_gamma   90.00
#
_symmetry.space_group_name_H-M   'P 1'
#
loop_
_entity.id
_entity.type
_entity.pdbx_description
1 polymer ?
#
loop_
_entity_poly.entity_id
_entity_poly.type
_entity_poly.pdbx_seq_one_letter_code
_entity_poly.pdbx_strand_id
1 'polypeptide(L)'
;MVSVFQESVRWEHCQRFGSILNIGAVIGDLMLGLILGLLGTKKAVAFLTIPYVASWLMCLYPSSVTMVLAGRLLAGLCVDLRALVSVMYMNDFASKELRGRLQSLSMVFMNIGSILCYASGLFLDWAGIALFNDMPSPDFLAKVVESAEDKKEPHDCLPQENGDTEKAKLKEISKTGSIRQVLAAFFLSTSGLMYGFTVTYTAVAIPSWTEDSDAPFNMTTNDISLHGSIINVGAVIGAVLVGIIVTSLGTKKVVALLTIPYIVGWLMCLYPSSVSMVLAGRLLAGLSADSRTLVSLMYLNDFVSKELRGRLQSLAMVFMNVGNILCYAFGLFLDWSGIALFNAIFPIPLAMITYYFPEAPTHLLEKGSELTALRNLSYYRGNIAQSVLVAEFEEKKADLARKRRREAGGIKDLMSPIYIRPMLICLAVAFFRQTCGIFSILAFTVDIFDMTGTSMNPYVASIIMSSLQLVSQLFSASLADKFGRKRFTLFSLFVCGSSQGIFGVYYFLKSKPDYATTMEGLGIIPLVALITLMMGYGMGLYNCHYSIPLEILPVKIRTQAMSICMVLNAAVCFVVVLSFYSMTESALGMHGTFWTYGCSCLILFLIIAIYVPESRGMTLAEVERKMSESALEKMNRKRAATMPKHH
;
A
#
# COMPACT_ATOMS: atom_id res chain seq x y z
N MET A 1 20.97 -11.42 -44.79
CA MET A 1 20.63 -12.26 -43.60
C MET A 1 20.23 -11.42 -42.39
N VAL A 2 20.82 -10.23 -42.17
CA VAL A 2 20.37 -9.28 -41.14
C VAL A 2 19.02 -8.61 -41.48
N SER A 3 18.74 -8.37 -42.76
CA SER A 3 17.46 -7.77 -43.21
C SER A 3 16.25 -8.68 -43.07
N VAL A 4 16.43 -10.01 -43.09
CA VAL A 4 15.34 -11.00 -42.92
C VAL A 4 15.04 -11.25 -41.42
N PHE A 5 15.98 -10.89 -40.53
CA PHE A 5 15.79 -11.01 -39.08
C PHE A 5 15.04 -9.81 -38.47
N GLN A 6 15.00 -8.67 -39.16
CA GLN A 6 14.29 -7.48 -38.70
C GLN A 6 12.78 -7.50 -39.01
N GLU A 7 12.34 -8.20 -40.05
CA GLU A 7 10.90 -8.31 -40.36
C GLU A 7 10.15 -9.37 -39.55
N SER A 8 10.85 -10.27 -38.85
CA SER A 8 10.24 -11.43 -38.16
C SER A 8 10.07 -11.28 -36.64
N VAL A 9 10.58 -10.22 -36.01
CA VAL A 9 10.42 -10.00 -34.56
C VAL A 9 9.19 -9.12 -34.31
N ARG A 10 8.00 -9.71 -34.44
CA ARG A 10 6.74 -9.12 -33.94
C ARG A 10 6.86 -8.78 -32.44
N TRP A 11 6.14 -7.74 -32.02
CA TRP A 11 6.01 -7.24 -30.63
C TRP A 11 5.83 -8.32 -29.54
N GLU A 12 5.26 -9.48 -29.86
CA GLU A 12 5.14 -10.64 -28.96
C GLU A 12 6.49 -11.19 -28.46
N HIS A 13 7.55 -11.10 -29.27
CA HIS A 13 8.87 -11.57 -28.88
C HIS A 13 9.53 -10.63 -27.84
N CYS A 14 9.32 -9.31 -27.92
CA CYS A 14 9.80 -8.35 -26.91
C CYS A 14 9.24 -8.63 -25.52
N GLN A 15 7.96 -8.98 -25.41
CA GLN A 15 7.35 -9.39 -24.13
C GLN A 15 7.95 -10.70 -23.60
N ARG A 16 8.21 -11.69 -24.47
CA ARG A 16 8.89 -12.94 -24.07
C ARG A 16 10.30 -12.69 -23.55
N PHE A 17 11.04 -11.76 -24.13
CA PHE A 17 12.39 -11.41 -23.67
C PHE A 17 12.41 -10.71 -22.30
N GLY A 18 11.42 -9.85 -22.02
CA GLY A 18 11.24 -9.23 -20.69
C GLY A 18 10.88 -10.24 -19.61
N SER A 19 9.98 -11.17 -19.92
CA SER A 19 9.56 -12.24 -18.99
C SER A 19 10.71 -13.19 -18.62
N ILE A 20 11.64 -13.45 -19.53
CA ILE A 20 12.79 -14.35 -19.28
C ILE A 20 13.84 -13.71 -18.37
N LEU A 21 14.01 -12.39 -18.44
CA LEU A 21 14.84 -11.66 -17.50
C LEU A 21 14.29 -11.78 -16.06
N ASN A 22 12.97 -11.67 -15.90
CA ASN A 22 12.30 -11.86 -14.60
C ASN A 22 12.40 -13.30 -14.10
N ILE A 23 12.33 -14.30 -14.97
CA ILE A 23 12.57 -15.71 -14.61
C ILE A 23 14.01 -15.89 -14.11
N GLY A 24 14.99 -15.27 -14.78
CA GLY A 24 16.38 -15.27 -14.34
C GLY A 24 16.56 -14.68 -12.95
N ALA A 25 15.87 -13.57 -12.66
CA ALA A 25 15.88 -12.90 -11.36
C ALA A 25 15.35 -13.82 -10.24
N VAL A 26 14.21 -14.50 -10.46
CA VAL A 26 13.65 -15.49 -9.53
C VAL A 26 14.61 -16.66 -9.27
N ILE A 27 15.31 -17.14 -10.30
CA ILE A 27 16.33 -18.18 -10.15
C ILE A 27 17.52 -17.65 -9.32
N GLY A 28 17.92 -16.39 -9.54
CA GLY A 28 18.92 -15.70 -8.74
C GLY A 28 18.58 -15.68 -7.25
N ASP A 29 17.35 -15.33 -6.91
CA ASP A 29 16.85 -15.32 -5.53
C ASP A 29 16.90 -16.70 -4.85
N LEU A 30 16.56 -17.75 -5.60
CA LEU A 30 16.63 -19.13 -5.12
C LEU A 30 18.07 -19.61 -4.91
N MET A 31 19.01 -19.15 -5.74
CA MET A 31 20.43 -19.53 -5.67
C MET A 31 21.26 -18.67 -4.69
N LEU A 32 20.71 -17.57 -4.18
CA LEU A 32 21.40 -16.64 -3.29
C LEU A 32 22.00 -17.33 -2.05
N GLY A 33 21.25 -18.23 -1.42
CA GLY A 33 21.70 -18.97 -0.24
C GLY A 33 22.89 -19.90 -0.53
N LEU A 34 22.90 -20.54 -1.70
CA LEU A 34 23.96 -21.44 -2.15
C LEU A 34 25.25 -20.65 -2.46
N ILE A 35 25.13 -19.56 -3.22
CA ILE A 35 26.27 -18.71 -3.63
C ILE A 35 26.92 -18.05 -2.42
N LEU A 36 26.13 -17.56 -1.47
CA LEU A 36 26.65 -16.99 -0.22
C LEU A 36 27.31 -18.03 0.66
N GLY A 37 26.80 -19.27 0.68
CA GLY A 37 27.40 -20.39 1.40
C GLY A 37 28.76 -20.84 0.85
N LEU A 38 28.96 -20.73 -0.48
CA LEU A 38 30.19 -21.15 -1.15
C LEU A 38 31.27 -20.07 -1.19
N LEU A 39 30.90 -18.81 -1.42
CA LEU A 39 31.85 -17.72 -1.73
C LEU A 39 31.92 -16.64 -0.64
N GLY A 40 30.91 -16.52 0.23
CA GLY A 40 30.76 -15.40 1.16
C GLY A 40 30.42 -14.07 0.46
N THR A 41 29.93 -13.07 1.22
CA THR A 41 29.38 -11.81 0.66
C THR A 41 30.41 -11.02 -0.17
N LYS A 42 31.67 -10.94 0.28
CA LYS A 42 32.71 -10.16 -0.42
C LYS A 42 33.14 -10.78 -1.76
N LYS A 43 33.39 -12.09 -1.83
CA LYS A 43 33.85 -12.75 -3.07
C LYS A 43 32.69 -12.97 -4.05
N ALA A 44 31.47 -13.11 -3.56
CA ALA A 44 30.28 -13.22 -4.39
C ALA A 44 30.04 -11.99 -5.28
N VAL A 45 30.23 -10.76 -4.77
CA VAL A 45 30.08 -9.54 -5.59
C VAL A 45 31.07 -9.52 -6.76
N ALA A 46 32.34 -9.84 -6.49
CA ALA A 46 33.37 -9.89 -7.52
C ALA A 46 33.10 -10.99 -8.56
N PHE A 47 32.77 -12.20 -8.10
CA PHE A 47 32.48 -13.36 -8.95
C PHE A 47 31.30 -13.11 -9.89
N LEU A 48 30.24 -12.44 -9.42
CA LEU A 48 29.05 -12.12 -10.23
C LEU A 48 29.31 -11.08 -11.34
N THR A 49 30.50 -10.46 -11.38
CA THR A 49 30.92 -9.51 -12.44
C THR A 49 31.16 -10.17 -13.78
N ILE A 50 31.80 -11.34 -13.76
CA ILE A 50 32.14 -12.10 -14.96
C ILE A 50 30.90 -12.59 -15.72
N PRO A 51 29.93 -13.30 -15.11
CA PRO A 51 28.74 -13.78 -15.82
C PRO A 51 27.80 -12.65 -16.24
N TYR A 52 27.78 -11.53 -15.52
CA TYR A 52 27.01 -10.35 -15.91
C TYR A 52 27.56 -9.72 -17.20
N VAL A 53 28.88 -9.52 -17.29
CA VAL A 53 29.49 -8.98 -18.51
C VAL A 53 29.33 -9.96 -19.67
N ALA A 54 29.49 -11.26 -19.43
CA ALA A 54 29.23 -12.30 -20.42
C ALA A 54 27.77 -12.25 -20.94
N SER A 55 26.79 -12.01 -20.05
CA SER A 55 25.38 -11.90 -20.42
C SER A 55 25.10 -10.75 -21.39
N TRP A 56 25.78 -9.61 -21.21
CA TRP A 56 25.66 -8.47 -22.12
C TRP A 56 26.38 -8.71 -23.45
N LEU A 57 27.54 -9.36 -23.44
CA LEU A 57 28.25 -9.76 -24.68
C LEU A 57 27.41 -10.74 -25.51
N MET A 58 26.71 -11.67 -24.87
CA MET A 58 25.76 -12.58 -25.54
C MET A 58 24.55 -11.86 -26.14
N CYS A 59 24.13 -10.75 -25.55
CA CYS A 59 23.06 -9.91 -26.09
C CYS A 59 23.56 -8.96 -27.20
N LEU A 60 24.84 -8.58 -27.16
CA LEU A 60 25.44 -7.62 -28.10
C LEU A 60 25.85 -8.29 -29.43
N TYR A 61 26.32 -9.54 -29.39
CA TYR A 61 26.71 -10.31 -30.57
C TYR A 61 25.97 -11.66 -30.65
N PRO A 62 24.66 -11.65 -30.93
CA PRO A 62 23.87 -12.88 -30.96
C PRO A 62 24.12 -13.68 -32.24
N SER A 63 24.56 -14.94 -32.11
CA SER A 63 24.61 -15.90 -33.22
C SER A 63 23.30 -16.64 -33.44
N SER A 64 22.38 -16.62 -32.45
CA SER A 64 21.05 -17.23 -32.50
C SER A 64 20.09 -16.61 -31.47
N VAL A 65 18.78 -16.77 -31.65
CA VAL A 65 17.75 -16.32 -30.67
C VAL A 65 17.94 -17.00 -29.32
N THR A 66 18.38 -18.26 -29.30
CA THR A 66 18.69 -19.00 -28.08
C THR A 66 19.81 -18.34 -27.28
N MET A 67 20.80 -17.74 -27.95
CA MET A 67 21.89 -17.01 -27.29
C MET A 67 21.40 -15.71 -26.64
N VAL A 68 20.44 -15.02 -27.26
CA VAL A 68 19.78 -13.82 -26.68
C VAL A 68 18.95 -14.20 -25.45
N LEU A 69 18.17 -15.28 -25.53
CA LEU A 69 17.35 -15.77 -24.42
C LEU A 69 18.23 -16.20 -23.23
N ALA A 70 19.32 -16.92 -23.52
CA ALA A 70 20.31 -17.32 -22.51
C ALA A 70 21.02 -16.10 -21.89
N GLY A 71 21.40 -15.11 -22.71
CA GLY A 71 21.97 -13.85 -22.25
C GLY A 71 21.02 -13.08 -21.33
N ARG A 72 19.74 -12.94 -21.70
CA ARG A 72 18.72 -12.25 -20.89
C ARG A 72 18.42 -12.99 -19.57
N LEU A 73 18.38 -14.31 -19.59
CA LEU A 73 18.22 -15.14 -18.39
C LEU A 73 19.40 -14.96 -17.44
N LEU A 74 20.63 -15.02 -17.97
CA LEU A 74 21.86 -14.86 -17.19
C LEU A 74 22.01 -13.44 -16.64
N ALA A 75 21.58 -12.43 -17.41
CA ALA A 75 21.53 -11.04 -16.96
C ALA A 75 20.56 -10.86 -15.79
N GLY A 76 19.34 -11.40 -15.89
CA GLY A 76 18.35 -11.38 -14.82
C GLY A 76 18.87 -12.01 -13.53
N LEU A 77 19.49 -13.19 -13.64
CA LEU A 77 20.10 -13.90 -12.52
C LEU A 77 21.20 -13.07 -11.83
N CYS A 78 22.08 -12.44 -12.62
CA CYS A 78 23.22 -11.69 -12.07
C CYS A 78 22.80 -10.34 -11.46
N VAL A 79 21.80 -9.67 -12.04
CA VAL A 79 21.30 -8.38 -11.54
C VAL A 79 20.72 -8.52 -10.14
N ASP A 80 19.84 -9.51 -9.94
CA ASP A 80 19.15 -9.68 -8.66
C ASP A 80 20.08 -10.19 -7.57
N LEU A 81 20.94 -11.17 -7.90
CA LEU A 81 22.00 -11.64 -7.01
C LEU A 81 22.94 -10.50 -6.60
N ARG A 82 23.34 -9.61 -7.52
CA ARG A 82 24.18 -8.47 -7.14
C ARG A 82 23.44 -7.45 -6.30
N ALA A 83 22.18 -7.14 -6.60
CA ALA A 83 21.38 -6.20 -5.82
C ALA A 83 21.28 -6.67 -4.36
N LEU A 84 21.03 -7.96 -4.15
CA LEU A 84 20.91 -8.55 -2.82
C LEU A 84 22.25 -8.71 -2.11
N VAL A 85 23.27 -9.25 -2.79
CA VAL A 85 24.60 -9.45 -2.18
C VAL A 85 25.25 -8.10 -1.86
N SER A 86 25.06 -7.06 -2.67
CA SER A 86 25.60 -5.72 -2.39
C SER A 86 24.97 -5.09 -1.15
N VAL A 87 23.65 -5.22 -0.98
CA VAL A 87 22.93 -4.76 0.23
C VAL A 87 23.40 -5.54 1.46
N MET A 88 23.60 -6.85 1.33
CA MET A 88 24.11 -7.68 2.43
C MET A 88 25.55 -7.32 2.79
N TYR A 89 26.42 -7.12 1.80
CA TYR A 89 27.79 -6.67 2.01
C TYR A 89 27.84 -5.30 2.69
N MET A 90 27.01 -4.34 2.26
CA MET A 90 26.88 -3.04 2.92
C MET A 90 26.45 -3.13 4.37
N ASN A 91 25.58 -4.10 4.71
CA ASN A 91 25.17 -4.33 6.10
C ASN A 91 26.28 -4.89 6.97
N ASP A 92 27.18 -5.68 6.38
CA ASP A 92 28.28 -6.32 7.09
C ASP A 92 29.32 -5.28 7.59
N PHE A 93 29.52 -4.16 6.88
CA PHE A 93 30.50 -3.13 7.28
C PHE A 93 29.90 -1.79 7.75
N ALA A 94 28.65 -1.45 7.43
CA ALA A 94 28.07 -0.16 7.80
C ALA A 94 27.66 -0.08 9.29
N SER A 95 27.92 1.09 9.90
CA SER A 95 27.45 1.41 11.26
C SER A 95 25.92 1.45 11.34
N LYS A 96 25.34 1.13 12.52
CA LYS A 96 23.89 0.98 12.71
C LYS A 96 23.07 2.20 12.27
N GLU A 97 23.61 3.41 12.40
CA GLU A 97 22.96 4.65 11.96
C GLU A 97 22.98 4.85 10.43
N LEU A 98 23.99 4.30 9.75
CA LEU A 98 24.20 4.50 8.32
C LEU A 98 23.64 3.36 7.45
N ARG A 99 23.38 2.17 8.02
CA ARG A 99 22.81 1.01 7.31
C ARG A 99 21.55 1.35 6.53
N GLY A 100 20.60 2.04 7.18
CA GLY A 100 19.35 2.43 6.51
C GLY A 100 19.58 3.41 5.36
N ARG A 101 20.55 4.33 5.51
CA ARG A 101 20.90 5.32 4.48
C ARG A 101 21.61 4.66 3.30
N LEU A 102 22.58 3.77 3.54
CA LEU A 102 23.30 3.05 2.49
C LEU A 102 22.41 2.06 1.72
N GLN A 103 21.49 1.37 2.41
CA GLN A 103 20.47 0.55 1.75
C GLN A 103 19.56 1.38 0.86
N SER A 104 19.09 2.54 1.35
CA SER A 104 18.27 3.44 0.54
C SER A 104 19.07 4.00 -0.64
N LEU A 105 20.36 4.28 -0.47
CA LEU A 105 21.25 4.75 -1.53
C LEU A 105 21.43 3.68 -2.62
N SER A 106 21.59 2.41 -2.23
CA SER A 106 21.67 1.28 -3.16
C SER A 106 20.40 1.13 -4.00
N MET A 107 19.21 1.25 -3.38
CA MET A 107 17.94 1.23 -4.10
C MET A 107 17.76 2.45 -5.01
N VAL A 108 18.24 3.62 -4.59
CA VAL A 108 18.28 4.83 -5.42
C VAL A 108 19.15 4.62 -6.65
N PHE A 109 20.37 4.07 -6.51
CA PHE A 109 21.23 3.79 -7.67
C PHE A 109 20.65 2.73 -8.61
N MET A 110 19.93 1.73 -8.08
CA MET A 110 19.23 0.74 -8.90
C MET A 110 18.12 1.40 -9.73
N ASN A 111 17.35 2.29 -9.12
CA ASN A 111 16.30 3.06 -9.81
C ASN A 111 16.88 4.08 -10.80
N ILE A 112 17.99 4.74 -10.47
CA ILE A 112 18.72 5.60 -11.40
C ILE A 112 19.22 4.77 -12.59
N GLY A 113 19.72 3.55 -12.36
CA GLY A 113 20.11 2.62 -13.42
C GLY A 113 18.93 2.23 -14.32
N SER A 114 17.76 1.96 -13.75
CA SER A 114 16.54 1.68 -14.52
C SER A 114 16.07 2.92 -15.31
N ILE A 115 16.06 4.10 -14.68
CA ILE A 115 15.72 5.36 -15.34
C ILE A 115 16.71 5.67 -16.46
N LEU A 116 18.01 5.48 -16.24
CA LEU A 116 19.04 5.65 -17.27
C LEU A 116 18.88 4.61 -18.39
N CYS A 117 18.48 3.38 -18.09
CA CYS A 117 18.17 2.37 -19.10
C CYS A 117 16.97 2.80 -19.97
N TYR A 118 15.87 3.22 -19.35
CA TYR A 118 14.69 3.72 -20.08
C TYR A 118 14.96 5.03 -20.81
N ALA A 119 15.68 5.95 -20.19
CA ALA A 119 16.08 7.22 -20.80
C ALA A 119 17.08 6.98 -21.93
N SER A 120 17.99 6.01 -21.81
CA SER A 120 18.88 5.60 -22.89
C SER A 120 18.11 4.89 -24.00
N GLY A 121 17.09 4.10 -23.70
CA GLY A 121 16.20 3.49 -24.69
C GLY A 121 15.39 4.54 -25.45
N LEU A 122 14.78 5.49 -24.72
CA LEU A 122 14.06 6.63 -25.29
C LEU A 122 15.00 7.56 -26.07
N PHE A 123 16.22 7.79 -25.57
CA PHE A 123 17.24 8.57 -26.25
C PHE A 123 17.78 7.84 -27.47
N LEU A 124 17.91 6.52 -27.45
CA LEU A 124 18.34 5.72 -28.61
C LEU A 124 17.21 5.53 -29.63
N ASP A 125 15.94 5.54 -29.22
CA ASP A 125 14.78 5.60 -30.13
C ASP A 125 14.66 7.01 -30.75
N TRP A 126 14.82 8.07 -29.95
CA TRP A 126 14.80 9.46 -30.40
C TRP A 126 16.00 9.81 -31.27
N ALA A 127 17.20 9.41 -30.84
CA ALA A 127 18.43 9.56 -31.58
C ALA A 127 18.56 8.50 -32.68
N GLY A 128 17.81 7.39 -32.67
CA GLY A 128 17.74 6.42 -33.77
C GLY A 128 17.15 7.00 -35.05
N ILE A 129 16.43 8.12 -34.96
CA ILE A 129 15.97 8.92 -36.10
C ILE A 129 17.06 9.91 -36.59
N ALA A 130 18.10 10.18 -35.78
CA ALA A 130 19.14 11.19 -36.07
C ALA A 130 20.58 10.64 -36.19
N LEU A 131 20.92 9.51 -35.58
CA LEU A 131 22.26 8.91 -35.48
C LEU A 131 22.64 8.02 -36.66
N PHE A 132 21.67 7.62 -37.50
CA PHE A 132 21.97 6.80 -38.67
C PHE A 132 22.65 7.56 -39.81
N ASN A 133 22.74 8.89 -39.72
CA ASN A 133 23.37 9.69 -40.76
C ASN A 133 24.84 10.03 -40.51
N ASP A 134 25.36 10.01 -39.28
CA ASP A 134 26.76 10.37 -39.03
C ASP A 134 27.24 9.83 -37.69
N MET A 135 28.08 8.79 -37.66
CA MET A 135 29.29 8.77 -36.82
C MET A 135 30.21 7.55 -37.06
N PRO A 136 31.52 7.68 -36.76
CA PRO A 136 32.62 6.88 -37.31
C PRO A 136 33.14 5.75 -36.39
N SER A 137 34.18 5.06 -36.86
CA SER A 137 34.74 3.76 -36.43
C SER A 137 35.51 3.70 -35.09
N PRO A 138 35.77 2.49 -34.54
CA PRO A 138 35.95 2.22 -33.11
C PRO A 138 37.41 2.16 -32.61
N ASP A 139 38.17 3.26 -32.66
CA ASP A 139 39.53 3.34 -32.07
C ASP A 139 39.61 4.19 -30.78
N PHE A 140 38.50 4.78 -30.34
CA PHE A 140 38.48 5.70 -29.18
C PHE A 140 38.39 4.96 -27.82
N LEU A 141 37.79 3.76 -27.80
CA LEU A 141 37.51 3.02 -26.56
C LEU A 141 38.73 2.31 -25.95
N ALA A 142 39.82 2.14 -26.73
CA ALA A 142 41.04 1.50 -26.25
C ALA A 142 41.87 2.36 -25.28
N LYS A 143 41.66 3.69 -25.24
CA LYS A 143 42.49 4.61 -24.43
C LYS A 143 41.96 4.90 -23.02
N VAL A 144 40.75 4.50 -22.69
CA VAL A 144 40.11 4.88 -21.41
C VAL A 144 40.30 3.82 -20.32
N VAL A 145 40.71 2.60 -20.69
CA VAL A 145 40.79 1.45 -19.76
C VAL A 145 42.10 1.43 -18.93
N GLU A 146 43.10 2.26 -19.26
CA GLU A 146 44.45 2.12 -18.69
C GLU A 146 44.77 3.04 -17.47
N SER A 147 43.80 3.76 -16.89
CA SER A 147 44.08 4.80 -15.89
C SER A 147 43.47 4.60 -14.49
N ALA A 148 43.01 3.40 -14.10
CA ALA A 148 42.26 3.24 -12.85
C ALA A 148 42.73 2.11 -11.91
N GLU A 149 44.03 1.82 -11.88
CA GLU A 149 44.65 1.05 -10.79
C GLU A 149 45.77 1.87 -10.16
N ASP A 150 45.52 2.53 -9.03
CA ASP A 150 46.45 2.45 -7.90
C ASP A 150 45.95 3.04 -6.56
N LYS A 151 46.50 2.47 -5.48
CA LYS A 151 46.54 2.90 -4.05
C LYS A 151 45.65 2.17 -3.02
N LYS A 152 46.32 1.27 -2.28
CA LYS A 152 46.07 0.87 -0.89
C LYS A 152 46.71 1.87 0.08
N GLU A 153 46.19 1.99 1.32
CA GLU A 153 46.91 1.80 2.59
C GLU A 153 45.99 1.93 3.84
N PRO A 154 46.40 1.45 5.04
CA PRO A 154 45.55 0.99 6.15
C PRO A 154 45.52 1.94 7.38
N HIS A 155 44.71 1.66 8.42
CA HIS A 155 45.09 1.81 9.85
C HIS A 155 44.07 1.22 10.84
N ASP A 156 44.60 0.63 11.91
CA ASP A 156 43.98 0.10 13.13
C ASP A 156 43.41 1.18 14.06
N CYS A 157 42.47 0.78 14.95
CA CYS A 157 42.47 1.05 16.41
C CYS A 157 41.15 0.58 17.09
N LEU A 158 41.26 -0.25 18.14
CA LEU A 158 40.23 -0.53 19.16
C LEU A 158 40.12 0.66 20.14
N PRO A 159 38.99 0.91 20.85
CA PRO A 159 38.82 0.28 22.17
C PRO A 159 37.37 0.05 22.71
N GLN A 160 37.32 -0.91 23.66
CA GLN A 160 36.59 -0.98 24.94
C GLN A 160 35.06 -1.17 25.05
N GLU A 161 34.75 -2.10 25.96
CA GLU A 161 33.44 -2.58 26.42
C GLU A 161 32.69 -1.56 27.29
N ASN A 162 31.38 -1.43 27.07
CA ASN A 162 30.43 -0.82 28.01
C ASN A 162 29.18 -1.72 28.11
N GLY A 163 28.75 -2.02 29.35
CA GLY A 163 27.69 -2.98 29.70
C GLY A 163 26.28 -2.70 29.15
N ASP A 164 26.03 -1.53 28.58
CA ASP A 164 24.77 -1.24 27.86
C ASP A 164 24.73 -1.89 26.47
N THR A 165 25.90 -2.17 25.91
CA THR A 165 26.05 -2.85 24.61
C THR A 165 25.62 -4.31 24.71
N GLU A 166 25.65 -4.93 25.89
CA GLU A 166 25.24 -6.32 26.07
C GLU A 166 23.72 -6.48 25.95
N LYS A 167 22.92 -5.56 26.51
CA LYS A 167 21.46 -5.52 26.31
C LYS A 167 21.06 -5.22 24.86
N ALA A 168 21.87 -4.44 24.14
CA ALA A 168 21.66 -4.14 22.71
C ALA A 168 22.22 -5.23 21.76
N LYS A 169 23.20 -6.02 22.20
CA LYS A 169 23.73 -7.20 21.49
C LYS A 169 22.86 -8.44 21.72
N LEU A 170 22.17 -8.54 22.85
CA LEU A 170 21.26 -9.65 23.18
C LEU A 170 19.93 -9.62 22.40
N LYS A 171 19.59 -8.51 21.74
CA LYS A 171 18.32 -8.34 21.01
C LYS A 171 18.43 -8.58 19.50
N GLU A 172 19.53 -9.17 19.02
CA GLU A 172 19.69 -9.43 17.60
C GLU A 172 18.76 -10.56 17.17
N ILE A 173 17.71 -10.20 16.43
CA ILE A 173 16.76 -11.16 15.86
C ILE A 173 17.54 -12.10 14.95
N SER A 174 17.44 -13.40 15.19
CA SER A 174 18.06 -14.42 14.32
C SER A 174 17.61 -14.20 12.87
N LYS A 175 18.55 -14.29 11.91
CA LYS A 175 18.27 -14.17 10.47
C LYS A 175 17.09 -15.05 10.03
N THR A 176 17.00 -16.26 10.59
CA THR A 176 15.89 -17.20 10.36
C THR A 176 14.55 -16.68 10.90
N GLY A 177 14.55 -16.02 12.05
CA GLY A 177 13.34 -15.40 12.63
C GLY A 177 12.85 -14.22 11.80
N SER A 178 13.76 -13.37 11.34
CA SER A 178 13.44 -12.26 10.43
C SER A 178 12.80 -12.75 9.13
N ILE A 179 13.35 -13.80 8.51
CA ILE A 179 12.79 -14.40 7.28
C ILE A 179 11.36 -14.90 7.53
N ARG A 180 11.12 -15.64 8.62
CA ARG A 180 9.78 -16.15 8.96
C ARG A 180 8.76 -15.02 9.17
N GLN A 181 9.17 -13.92 9.83
CA GLN A 181 8.30 -12.75 10.03
C GLN A 181 7.98 -12.05 8.71
N VAL A 182 8.96 -11.87 7.83
CA VAL A 182 8.77 -11.25 6.51
C VAL A 182 7.87 -12.12 5.62
N LEU A 183 8.09 -13.43 5.57
CA LEU A 183 7.25 -14.35 4.80
C LEU A 183 5.81 -14.34 5.32
N ALA A 184 5.60 -14.44 6.63
CA ALA A 184 4.27 -14.35 7.22
C ALA A 184 3.60 -13.00 6.90
N ALA A 185 4.36 -11.90 6.96
CA ALA A 185 3.87 -10.58 6.59
C ALA A 185 3.48 -10.46 5.12
N PHE A 186 4.27 -11.01 4.21
CA PHE A 186 3.96 -11.01 2.79
C PHE A 186 2.62 -11.73 2.53
N PHE A 187 2.46 -12.95 3.03
CA PHE A 187 1.23 -13.72 2.84
C PHE A 187 0.02 -13.09 3.53
N LEU A 188 0.18 -12.57 4.74
CA LEU A 188 -0.90 -11.86 5.43
C LEU A 188 -1.27 -10.56 4.71
N SER A 189 -0.31 -9.87 4.10
CA SER A 189 -0.54 -8.62 3.35
C SER A 189 -1.28 -8.83 2.03
N THR A 190 -1.31 -10.05 1.48
CA THR A 190 -2.12 -10.38 0.29
C THR A 190 -3.62 -10.14 0.50
N SER A 191 -4.09 -10.11 1.75
CA SER A 191 -5.45 -9.66 2.09
C SER A 191 -5.74 -8.24 1.63
N GLY A 192 -4.75 -7.33 1.69
CA GLY A 192 -4.86 -5.99 1.15
C GLY A 192 -5.06 -6.00 -0.37
N LEU A 193 -4.34 -6.86 -1.08
CA LEU A 193 -4.49 -7.05 -2.52
C LEU A 193 -5.90 -7.55 -2.89
N MET A 194 -6.45 -8.51 -2.13
CA MET A 194 -7.84 -8.96 -2.30
C MET A 194 -8.84 -7.80 -2.13
N TYR A 195 -8.62 -6.93 -1.14
CA TYR A 195 -9.45 -5.74 -0.95
C TYR A 195 -9.33 -4.76 -2.12
N GLY A 196 -8.12 -4.52 -2.61
CA GLY A 196 -7.89 -3.67 -3.80
C GLY A 196 -8.67 -4.16 -5.02
N PHE A 197 -8.51 -5.44 -5.38
CA PHE A 197 -9.30 -6.07 -6.45
C PHE A 197 -10.79 -5.93 -6.23
N THR A 198 -11.27 -6.16 -5.00
CA THR A 198 -12.70 -6.05 -4.69
C THR A 198 -13.22 -4.64 -4.90
N VAL A 199 -12.47 -3.61 -4.54
CA VAL A 199 -12.87 -2.20 -4.73
C VAL A 199 -12.92 -1.83 -6.22
N THR A 200 -11.87 -2.16 -6.98
CA THR A 200 -11.75 -1.72 -8.38
C THR A 200 -12.43 -2.63 -9.40
N TYR A 201 -12.91 -3.81 -8.99
CA TYR A 201 -13.66 -4.71 -9.87
C TYR A 201 -14.84 -4.02 -10.54
N THR A 202 -15.53 -3.13 -9.82
CA THR A 202 -16.65 -2.35 -10.33
C THR A 202 -16.25 -1.53 -11.57
N ALA A 203 -15.09 -0.91 -11.56
CA ALA A 203 -14.61 -0.07 -12.67
C ALA A 203 -14.33 -0.86 -13.95
N VAL A 204 -14.11 -2.17 -13.86
CA VAL A 204 -13.84 -3.03 -15.03
C VAL A 204 -15.08 -3.82 -15.43
N ALA A 205 -15.88 -4.26 -14.45
CA ALA A 205 -17.06 -5.07 -14.71
C ALA A 205 -18.19 -4.28 -15.41
N ILE A 206 -18.41 -3.01 -15.03
CA ILE A 206 -19.50 -2.20 -15.61
C ILE A 206 -19.31 -1.94 -17.11
N PRO A 207 -18.14 -1.44 -17.59
CA PRO A 207 -17.93 -1.26 -19.03
C PRO A 207 -18.05 -2.58 -19.78
N SER A 208 -17.46 -3.65 -19.24
CA SER A 208 -17.48 -4.99 -19.85
C SER A 208 -18.91 -5.54 -19.99
N TRP A 209 -19.81 -5.33 -19.02
CA TRP A 209 -21.23 -5.69 -19.14
C TRP A 209 -22.01 -4.83 -20.13
N THR A 210 -21.55 -3.61 -20.39
CA THR A 210 -22.26 -2.67 -21.28
C THR A 210 -21.84 -2.88 -22.75
N GLU A 211 -20.59 -3.28 -22.98
CA GLU A 211 -20.05 -3.61 -24.30
C GLU A 211 -20.44 -5.03 -24.77
N ASP A 212 -20.64 -5.96 -23.85
CA ASP A 212 -20.97 -7.35 -24.15
C ASP A 212 -22.46 -7.52 -24.53
N SER A 213 -22.71 -8.00 -25.75
CA SER A 213 -24.07 -8.26 -26.26
C SER A 213 -24.74 -9.45 -25.57
N ASP A 214 -23.96 -10.32 -24.95
CA ASP A 214 -24.41 -11.53 -24.23
C ASP A 214 -24.48 -11.32 -22.71
N ALA A 215 -24.50 -10.06 -22.25
CA ALA A 215 -24.62 -9.75 -20.83
C ALA A 215 -25.86 -10.42 -20.22
N PRO A 216 -25.71 -11.16 -19.10
CA PRO A 216 -26.77 -12.03 -18.58
C PRO A 216 -28.02 -11.29 -18.07
N PHE A 217 -27.94 -9.97 -17.85
CA PHE A 217 -29.04 -9.11 -17.44
C PHE A 217 -28.68 -7.63 -17.68
N ASN A 218 -29.70 -6.80 -17.89
CA ASN A 218 -29.53 -5.34 -17.94
C ASN A 218 -29.53 -4.74 -16.53
N MET A 219 -28.50 -3.96 -16.19
CA MET A 219 -28.42 -3.21 -14.94
C MET A 219 -28.94 -1.78 -15.12
N THR A 220 -29.74 -1.28 -14.17
CA THR A 220 -30.08 0.14 -14.11
C THR A 220 -28.93 0.96 -13.50
N THR A 221 -28.92 2.29 -13.67
CA THR A 221 -27.95 3.19 -13.01
C THR A 221 -27.95 3.01 -11.48
N ASN A 222 -29.11 2.75 -10.89
CA ASN A 222 -29.22 2.46 -9.45
C ASN A 222 -28.53 1.14 -9.08
N ASP A 223 -28.68 0.10 -9.91
CA ASP A 223 -28.02 -1.19 -9.69
C ASP A 223 -26.50 -1.07 -9.80
N ILE A 224 -26.00 -0.29 -10.77
CA ILE A 224 -24.58 0.01 -10.96
C ILE A 224 -24.01 0.73 -9.74
N SER A 225 -24.72 1.76 -9.27
CA SER A 225 -24.34 2.55 -8.09
C SER A 225 -24.34 1.69 -6.81
N LEU A 226 -25.31 0.79 -6.70
CA LEU A 226 -25.41 -0.15 -5.59
C LEU A 226 -24.30 -1.21 -5.67
N HIS A 227 -23.96 -1.69 -6.86
CA HIS A 227 -22.88 -2.65 -7.10
C HIS A 227 -21.51 -2.13 -6.64
N GLY A 228 -21.22 -0.85 -6.88
CA GLY A 228 -20.00 -0.20 -6.39
C GLY A 228 -20.01 0.07 -4.89
N SER A 229 -21.17 0.41 -4.32
CA SER A 229 -21.25 0.86 -2.92
C SER A 229 -21.41 -0.27 -1.90
N ILE A 230 -22.10 -1.37 -2.26
CA ILE A 230 -22.54 -2.43 -1.33
C ILE A 230 -21.38 -3.17 -0.63
N ILE A 231 -20.17 -3.16 -1.22
CA ILE A 231 -18.98 -3.72 -0.57
C ILE A 231 -18.68 -3.06 0.79
N ASN A 232 -19.04 -1.78 0.95
CA ASN A 232 -18.83 -1.02 2.19
C ASN A 232 -19.82 -1.46 3.28
N VAL A 233 -21.04 -1.85 2.90
CA VAL A 233 -22.01 -2.45 3.83
C VAL A 233 -21.47 -3.79 4.32
N GLY A 234 -20.95 -4.60 3.39
CA GLY A 234 -20.25 -5.84 3.71
C GLY A 234 -19.12 -5.61 4.70
N ALA A 235 -18.26 -4.61 4.47
CA ALA A 235 -17.16 -4.25 5.35
C ALA A 235 -17.61 -3.91 6.79
N VAL A 236 -18.68 -3.12 6.96
CA VAL A 236 -19.24 -2.82 8.30
C VAL A 236 -19.70 -4.09 9.01
N ILE A 237 -20.49 -4.92 8.34
CA ILE A 237 -20.99 -6.18 8.90
C ILE A 237 -19.82 -7.08 9.28
N GLY A 238 -18.83 -7.19 8.39
CA GLY A 238 -17.63 -7.98 8.59
C GLY A 238 -16.82 -7.54 9.79
N ALA A 239 -16.54 -6.23 9.91
CA ALA A 239 -15.79 -5.68 11.03
C ALA A 239 -16.45 -6.00 12.40
N VAL A 240 -17.78 -5.91 12.49
CA VAL A 240 -18.54 -6.24 13.71
C VAL A 240 -18.47 -7.74 14.01
N LEU A 241 -18.76 -8.59 13.02
CA LEU A 241 -18.74 -10.05 13.19
C LEU A 241 -17.35 -10.56 13.57
N VAL A 242 -16.32 -10.09 12.88
CA VAL A 242 -14.94 -10.46 13.18
C VAL A 242 -14.51 -10.03 14.56
N GLY A 243 -14.89 -8.82 15.01
CA GLY A 243 -14.58 -8.35 16.35
C GLY A 243 -15.05 -9.32 17.45
N ILE A 244 -16.18 -9.98 17.23
CA ILE A 244 -16.72 -11.00 18.15
C ILE A 244 -15.99 -12.33 17.95
N ILE A 245 -15.90 -12.81 16.71
CA ILE A 245 -15.42 -14.17 16.40
C ILE A 245 -13.91 -14.31 16.68
N VAL A 246 -13.11 -13.26 16.47
CA VAL A 246 -11.64 -13.32 16.63
C VAL A 246 -11.22 -13.64 18.06
N THR A 247 -11.98 -13.16 19.05
CA THR A 247 -11.71 -13.40 20.48
C THR A 247 -11.90 -14.88 20.87
N SER A 248 -12.82 -15.58 20.22
CA SER A 248 -13.13 -16.98 20.52
C SER A 248 -12.26 -17.96 19.72
N LEU A 249 -12.15 -17.75 18.41
CA LEU A 249 -11.47 -18.68 17.50
C LEU A 249 -9.96 -18.42 17.39
N GLY A 250 -9.53 -17.16 17.43
CA GLY A 250 -8.15 -16.75 17.17
C GLY A 250 -7.94 -16.22 15.74
N THR A 251 -6.88 -15.44 15.55
CA THR A 251 -6.64 -14.72 14.29
C THR A 251 -6.43 -15.66 13.10
N LYS A 252 -5.64 -16.74 13.27
CA LYS A 252 -5.35 -17.70 12.20
C LYS A 252 -6.61 -18.36 11.66
N LYS A 253 -7.46 -18.87 12.56
CA LYS A 253 -8.69 -19.58 12.17
C LYS A 253 -9.69 -18.64 11.50
N VAL A 254 -9.79 -17.40 11.97
CA VAL A 254 -10.67 -16.40 11.36
C VAL A 254 -10.23 -16.02 9.94
N VAL A 255 -8.93 -15.84 9.69
CA VAL A 255 -8.43 -15.58 8.33
C VAL A 255 -8.78 -16.72 7.37
N ALA A 256 -8.66 -17.97 7.82
CA ALA A 256 -9.06 -19.14 7.03
C ALA A 256 -10.59 -19.16 6.81
N LEU A 257 -11.39 -18.93 7.86
CA LEU A 257 -12.85 -18.90 7.78
C LEU A 257 -13.36 -17.85 6.78
N LEU A 258 -12.79 -16.65 6.79
CA LEU A 258 -13.15 -15.55 5.88
C LEU A 258 -12.84 -15.84 4.41
N THR A 259 -12.03 -16.86 4.11
CA THR A 259 -11.79 -17.27 2.72
C THR A 259 -13.05 -17.86 2.09
N ILE A 260 -13.88 -18.57 2.88
CA ILE A 260 -15.09 -19.23 2.38
C ILE A 260 -16.11 -18.22 1.83
N PRO A 261 -16.58 -17.21 2.60
CA PRO A 261 -17.51 -16.22 2.08
C PRO A 261 -16.92 -15.37 0.95
N TYR A 262 -15.60 -15.17 0.89
CA TYR A 262 -14.95 -14.49 -0.25
C TYR A 262 -15.12 -15.32 -1.53
N ILE A 263 -14.77 -16.61 -1.50
CA ILE A 263 -14.91 -17.51 -2.66
C ILE A 263 -16.37 -17.60 -3.09
N VAL A 264 -17.29 -17.80 -2.14
CA VAL A 264 -18.74 -17.85 -2.42
C VAL A 264 -19.18 -16.55 -3.08
N GLY A 265 -18.76 -15.39 -2.57
CA GLY A 265 -19.10 -14.10 -3.14
C GLY A 265 -18.66 -13.94 -4.60
N TRP A 266 -17.44 -14.39 -4.93
CA TRP A 266 -16.93 -14.35 -6.30
C TRP A 266 -17.55 -15.41 -7.21
N LEU A 267 -17.91 -16.59 -6.70
CA LEU A 267 -18.67 -17.58 -7.46
C LEU A 267 -20.07 -17.06 -7.82
N MET A 268 -20.70 -16.28 -6.91
CA MET A 268 -21.97 -15.61 -7.19
C MET A 268 -21.83 -14.53 -8.26
N CYS A 269 -20.70 -13.82 -8.29
CA CYS A 269 -20.38 -12.86 -9.35
C CYS A 269 -20.01 -13.54 -10.67
N LEU A 270 -19.44 -14.75 -10.63
CA LEU A 270 -19.00 -15.50 -11.81
C LEU A 270 -20.15 -16.18 -12.56
N TYR A 271 -21.15 -16.68 -11.84
CA TYR A 271 -22.34 -17.34 -12.41
C TYR A 271 -23.63 -16.59 -12.04
N PRO A 272 -23.80 -15.35 -12.51
CA PRO A 272 -24.88 -14.52 -12.02
C PRO A 272 -26.21 -14.90 -12.69
N SER A 273 -27.20 -15.27 -11.88
CA SER A 273 -28.58 -15.55 -12.35
C SER A 273 -29.50 -14.33 -12.29
N SER A 274 -29.11 -13.30 -11.53
CA SER A 274 -29.84 -12.05 -11.34
C SER A 274 -28.92 -10.96 -10.79
N VAL A 275 -29.32 -9.69 -10.94
CA VAL A 275 -28.63 -8.54 -10.32
C VAL A 275 -28.46 -8.74 -8.81
N SER A 276 -29.52 -9.21 -8.13
CA SER A 276 -29.51 -9.48 -6.69
C SER A 276 -28.44 -10.49 -6.27
N MET A 277 -28.17 -11.50 -7.10
CA MET A 277 -27.10 -12.48 -6.85
C MET A 277 -25.72 -11.85 -6.94
N VAL A 278 -25.48 -10.98 -7.93
CA VAL A 278 -24.23 -10.21 -8.02
C VAL A 278 -24.07 -9.30 -6.80
N LEU A 279 -25.11 -8.55 -6.43
CA LEU A 279 -25.08 -7.66 -5.27
C LEU A 279 -24.80 -8.41 -3.97
N ALA A 280 -25.42 -9.57 -3.76
CA ALA A 280 -25.14 -10.44 -2.63
C ALA A 280 -23.70 -10.97 -2.67
N GLY A 281 -23.20 -11.33 -3.85
CA GLY A 281 -21.81 -11.74 -4.05
C GLY A 281 -20.80 -10.64 -3.69
N ARG A 282 -21.07 -9.41 -4.13
CA ARG A 282 -20.27 -8.21 -3.80
C ARG A 282 -20.31 -7.89 -2.31
N LEU A 283 -21.47 -8.03 -1.66
CA LEU A 283 -21.61 -7.86 -0.22
C LEU A 283 -20.72 -8.87 0.55
N LEU A 284 -20.74 -10.15 0.16
CA LEU A 284 -19.90 -11.18 0.77
C LEU A 284 -18.40 -10.98 0.49
N ALA A 285 -18.04 -10.56 -0.73
CA ALA A 285 -16.68 -10.22 -1.09
C ALA A 285 -16.17 -9.04 -0.26
N GLY A 286 -16.95 -7.96 -0.13
CA GLY A 286 -16.63 -6.79 0.69
C GLY A 286 -16.47 -7.13 2.18
N LEU A 287 -17.41 -7.90 2.72
CA LEU A 287 -17.33 -8.43 4.09
C LEU A 287 -16.02 -9.16 4.33
N SER A 288 -15.68 -10.07 3.42
CA SER A 288 -14.55 -10.97 3.61
C SER A 288 -13.22 -10.29 3.37
N ALA A 289 -13.12 -9.45 2.34
CA ALA A 289 -11.89 -8.75 1.97
C ALA A 289 -11.44 -7.80 3.08
N ASP A 290 -12.33 -6.89 3.52
CA ASP A 290 -12.03 -5.89 4.54
C ASP A 290 -11.73 -6.54 5.90
N SER A 291 -12.59 -7.47 6.32
CA SER A 291 -12.41 -8.26 7.53
C SER A 291 -11.08 -9.01 7.55
N ARG A 292 -10.70 -9.63 6.43
CA ARG A 292 -9.45 -10.38 6.33
C ARG A 292 -8.25 -9.46 6.43
N THR A 293 -8.29 -8.28 5.80
CA THR A 293 -7.25 -7.26 5.93
C THR A 293 -7.10 -6.83 7.39
N LEU A 294 -8.21 -6.57 8.08
CA LEU A 294 -8.22 -6.17 9.49
C LEU A 294 -7.57 -7.25 10.39
N VAL A 295 -8.01 -8.51 10.29
CA VAL A 295 -7.46 -9.61 11.10
C VAL A 295 -6.00 -9.88 10.74
N SER A 296 -5.62 -9.74 9.47
CA SER A 296 -4.23 -9.94 9.04
C SER A 296 -3.30 -8.90 9.67
N LEU A 297 -3.72 -7.63 9.76
CA LEU A 297 -2.98 -6.58 10.45
C LEU A 297 -2.90 -6.84 11.97
N MET A 298 -3.97 -7.32 12.59
CA MET A 298 -3.97 -7.73 14.00
C MET A 298 -2.97 -8.87 14.24
N TYR A 299 -3.01 -9.89 13.39
CA TYR A 299 -2.12 -11.04 13.48
C TYR A 299 -0.66 -10.61 13.32
N LEU A 300 -0.36 -9.75 12.34
CA LEU A 300 0.97 -9.18 12.16
C LEU A 300 1.47 -8.42 13.38
N ASN A 301 0.60 -7.59 13.97
CA ASN A 301 0.95 -6.81 15.15
C ASN A 301 1.39 -7.68 16.34
N ASP A 302 0.88 -8.91 16.42
CA ASP A 302 1.13 -9.79 17.55
C ASP A 302 2.51 -10.44 17.50
N PHE A 303 2.94 -10.99 16.38
CA PHE A 303 4.23 -11.70 16.34
C PHE A 303 5.39 -10.87 15.80
N VAL A 304 5.14 -9.79 15.05
CA VAL A 304 6.22 -8.98 14.47
C VAL A 304 6.95 -8.19 15.56
N SER A 305 8.28 -8.24 15.49
CA SER A 305 9.20 -7.49 16.34
C SER A 305 8.96 -5.97 16.23
N LYS A 306 9.22 -5.22 17.32
CA LYS A 306 8.98 -3.77 17.39
C LYS A 306 9.68 -3.00 16.25
N GLU A 307 10.86 -3.48 15.83
CA GLU A 307 11.70 -2.88 14.78
C GLU A 307 11.11 -3.01 13.37
N LEU A 308 10.51 -4.16 13.06
CA LEU A 308 9.95 -4.44 11.73
C LEU A 308 8.46 -4.10 11.61
N ARG A 309 7.78 -3.88 12.74
CA ARG A 309 6.32 -3.75 12.82
C ARG A 309 5.74 -2.71 11.87
N GLY A 310 6.24 -1.48 11.91
CA GLY A 310 5.71 -0.40 11.07
C GLY A 310 5.86 -0.71 9.58
N ARG A 311 7.01 -1.25 9.18
CA ARG A 311 7.29 -1.62 7.78
C ARG A 311 6.39 -2.75 7.30
N LEU A 312 6.29 -3.82 8.09
CA LEU A 312 5.50 -4.99 7.71
C LEU A 312 3.98 -4.73 7.77
N GLN A 313 3.50 -3.83 8.63
CA GLN A 313 2.10 -3.41 8.62
C GLN A 313 1.75 -2.54 7.41
N SER A 314 2.67 -1.66 6.99
CA SER A 314 2.47 -0.83 5.79
C SER A 314 2.39 -1.66 4.49
N LEU A 315 2.92 -2.88 4.49
CA LEU A 315 2.91 -3.79 3.35
C LEU A 315 1.49 -4.12 2.88
N ALA A 316 0.52 -4.31 3.79
CA ALA A 316 -0.86 -4.57 3.42
C ALA A 316 -1.49 -3.41 2.62
N MET A 317 -1.13 -2.17 2.95
CA MET A 317 -1.61 -0.97 2.27
C MET A 317 -0.98 -0.80 0.88
N VAL A 318 0.29 -1.23 0.72
CA VAL A 318 0.96 -1.31 -0.58
C VAL A 318 0.28 -2.35 -1.45
N PHE A 319 0.05 -3.55 -0.90
CA PHE A 319 -0.63 -4.65 -1.60
C PHE A 319 -2.03 -4.27 -2.06
N MET A 320 -2.74 -3.44 -1.31
CA MET A 320 -4.02 -2.88 -1.73
C MET A 320 -3.93 -2.09 -3.03
N ASN A 321 -2.98 -1.16 -3.14
CA ASN A 321 -2.78 -0.40 -4.37
C ASN A 321 -2.27 -1.28 -5.52
N VAL A 322 -1.45 -2.29 -5.22
CA VAL A 322 -1.06 -3.31 -6.22
C VAL A 322 -2.30 -4.06 -6.72
N GLY A 323 -3.25 -4.41 -5.84
CA GLY A 323 -4.53 -5.01 -6.22
C GLY A 323 -5.34 -4.13 -7.16
N ASN A 324 -5.41 -2.82 -6.89
CA ASN A 324 -6.07 -1.86 -7.78
C ASN A 324 -5.43 -1.87 -9.18
N ILE A 325 -4.09 -1.76 -9.24
CA ILE A 325 -3.33 -1.74 -10.49
C ILE A 325 -3.55 -3.04 -11.28
N LEU A 326 -3.47 -4.20 -10.61
CA LEU A 326 -3.67 -5.49 -11.25
C LEU A 326 -5.09 -5.67 -11.77
N CYS A 327 -6.09 -5.16 -11.05
CA CYS A 327 -7.48 -5.21 -11.52
C CYS A 327 -7.67 -4.41 -12.80
N TYR A 328 -7.16 -3.18 -12.89
CA TYR A 328 -7.21 -2.38 -14.12
C TYR A 328 -6.41 -3.01 -15.25
N ALA A 329 -5.24 -3.59 -14.94
CA ALA A 329 -4.42 -4.29 -15.92
C ALA A 329 -5.11 -5.55 -16.45
N PHE A 330 -5.82 -6.30 -15.61
CA PHE A 330 -6.60 -7.44 -16.05
C PHE A 330 -7.78 -7.03 -16.92
N GLY A 331 -8.39 -5.87 -16.65
CA GLY A 331 -9.44 -5.30 -17.50
C GLY A 331 -9.02 -4.99 -18.95
N LEU A 332 -7.72 -4.98 -19.27
CA LEU A 332 -7.25 -4.85 -20.65
C LEU A 332 -7.38 -6.14 -21.47
N PHE A 333 -7.43 -7.31 -20.81
CA PHE A 333 -7.30 -8.61 -21.48
C PHE A 333 -8.32 -9.65 -21.03
N LEU A 334 -9.04 -9.40 -19.94
CA LEU A 334 -10.02 -10.31 -19.35
C LEU A 334 -11.34 -9.58 -19.16
N ASP A 335 -12.42 -10.29 -19.47
CA ASP A 335 -13.77 -9.82 -19.19
C ASP A 335 -14.09 -9.90 -17.69
N TRP A 336 -15.24 -9.33 -17.30
CA TRP A 336 -15.77 -9.34 -15.94
C TRP A 336 -15.76 -10.75 -15.28
N SER A 337 -15.99 -11.80 -16.07
CA SER A 337 -16.04 -13.20 -15.62
C SER A 337 -14.65 -13.77 -15.35
N GLY A 338 -13.65 -13.46 -16.20
CA GLY A 338 -12.25 -13.88 -16.01
C GLY A 338 -11.65 -13.30 -14.73
N ILE A 339 -11.97 -12.04 -14.42
CA ILE A 339 -11.52 -11.37 -13.20
C ILE A 339 -12.22 -11.95 -11.95
N ALA A 340 -13.52 -12.27 -12.05
CA ALA A 340 -14.24 -12.94 -10.97
C ALA A 340 -13.68 -14.34 -10.69
N LEU A 341 -13.35 -15.11 -11.73
CA LEU A 341 -12.72 -16.42 -11.61
C LEU A 341 -11.35 -16.34 -10.93
N PHE A 342 -10.51 -15.38 -11.33
CA PHE A 342 -9.22 -15.14 -10.67
C PHE A 342 -9.41 -14.89 -9.17
N ASN A 343 -10.37 -14.02 -8.81
CA ASN A 343 -10.65 -13.72 -7.41
C ASN A 343 -11.23 -14.91 -6.63
N ALA A 344 -11.96 -15.82 -7.27
CA ALA A 344 -12.43 -17.06 -6.62
C ALA A 344 -11.27 -18.03 -6.33
N ILE A 345 -10.27 -18.13 -7.22
CA ILE A 345 -9.17 -19.11 -7.10
C ILE A 345 -8.02 -18.58 -6.24
N PHE A 346 -7.62 -17.32 -6.43
CA PHE A 346 -6.47 -16.69 -5.77
C PHE A 346 -6.39 -16.87 -4.24
N PRO A 347 -7.47 -16.80 -3.44
CA PRO A 347 -7.39 -16.92 -1.99
C PRO A 347 -7.17 -18.35 -1.48
N ILE A 348 -7.38 -19.38 -2.30
CA ILE A 348 -7.22 -20.80 -1.91
C ILE A 348 -5.77 -21.11 -1.48
N PRO A 349 -4.73 -20.85 -2.30
CA PRO A 349 -3.34 -21.07 -1.87
C PRO A 349 -2.97 -20.21 -0.66
N LEU A 350 -3.50 -18.99 -0.56
CA LEU A 350 -3.23 -18.11 0.57
C LEU A 350 -3.81 -18.64 1.88
N ALA A 351 -5.00 -19.23 1.86
CA ALA A 351 -5.60 -19.88 3.02
C ALA A 351 -4.80 -21.12 3.44
N MET A 352 -4.38 -21.95 2.48
CA MET A 352 -3.53 -23.12 2.74
C MET A 352 -2.21 -22.72 3.40
N ILE A 353 -1.53 -21.69 2.88
CA ILE A 353 -0.26 -21.21 3.43
C ILE A 353 -0.46 -20.61 4.83
N THR A 354 -1.55 -19.84 5.03
CA THR A 354 -1.85 -19.25 6.34
C THR A 354 -2.07 -20.32 7.42
N TYR A 355 -2.59 -21.49 7.04
CA TYR A 355 -2.77 -22.62 7.96
C TYR A 355 -1.45 -23.17 8.51
N TYR A 356 -0.31 -22.98 7.83
CA TYR A 356 0.99 -23.43 8.34
C TYR A 356 1.60 -22.48 9.39
N PHE A 357 1.14 -21.23 9.46
CA PHE A 357 1.66 -20.30 10.46
C PHE A 357 1.12 -20.62 11.87
N PRO A 358 1.93 -20.48 12.94
CA PRO A 358 1.47 -20.67 14.31
C PRO A 358 0.50 -19.58 14.78
N GLU A 359 -0.52 -19.93 15.55
CA GLU A 359 -1.52 -18.98 16.08
C GLU A 359 -0.88 -17.81 16.86
N ALA A 360 -1.55 -16.65 16.85
CA ALA A 360 -1.07 -15.45 17.54
C ALA A 360 -0.78 -15.70 19.03
N PRO A 361 0.42 -15.32 19.55
CA PRO A 361 0.77 -15.56 20.95
C PRO A 361 -0.12 -14.82 21.96
N THR A 362 -0.64 -13.66 21.60
CA THR A 362 -1.59 -12.85 22.40
C THR A 362 -2.87 -13.63 22.68
N HIS A 363 -3.50 -14.20 21.65
CA HIS A 363 -4.70 -15.02 21.78
C HIS A 363 -4.48 -16.22 22.69
N LEU A 364 -3.33 -16.88 22.58
CA LEU A 364 -2.97 -18.00 23.45
C LEU A 364 -2.75 -17.59 24.91
N LEU A 365 -2.15 -16.41 25.14
CA LEU A 365 -2.04 -15.80 26.47
C LEU A 365 -3.42 -15.51 27.07
N GLU A 366 -4.36 -15.00 26.26
CA GLU A 366 -5.74 -14.73 26.72
C GLU A 366 -6.51 -16.00 27.09
N LYS A 367 -6.20 -17.13 26.44
CA LYS A 367 -6.72 -18.46 26.79
C LYS A 367 -5.99 -19.13 27.96
N GLY A 368 -4.98 -18.49 28.54
CA GLY A 368 -4.17 -19.06 29.62
C GLY A 368 -3.17 -20.14 29.18
N SER A 369 -2.97 -20.34 27.88
CA SER A 369 -2.05 -21.34 27.32
C SER A 369 -0.64 -20.78 27.14
N GLU A 370 0.03 -20.45 28.24
CA GLU A 370 1.31 -19.72 28.24
C GLU A 370 2.44 -20.49 27.55
N LEU A 371 2.53 -21.80 27.77
CA LEU A 371 3.59 -22.63 27.20
C LEU A 371 3.50 -22.73 25.67
N THR A 372 2.28 -22.83 25.14
CA THR A 372 2.03 -22.79 23.69
C THR A 372 2.30 -21.41 23.12
N ALA A 373 1.94 -20.34 23.84
CA ALA A 373 2.21 -18.96 23.43
C ALA A 373 3.73 -18.71 23.32
N LEU A 374 4.52 -19.18 24.28
CA LEU A 374 5.99 -19.10 24.28
C LEU A 374 6.58 -19.88 23.08
N ARG A 375 6.08 -21.09 22.81
CA ARG A 375 6.49 -21.90 21.65
C ARG A 375 6.17 -21.22 20.32
N ASN A 376 5.00 -20.57 20.19
CA ASN A 376 4.64 -19.86 18.96
C ASN A 376 5.49 -18.60 18.80
N LEU A 377 5.79 -17.88 19.88
CA LEU A 377 6.70 -16.74 19.82
C LEU A 377 8.12 -17.16 19.41
N SER A 378 8.62 -18.28 19.93
CA SER A 378 9.94 -18.82 19.58
C SER A 378 10.05 -19.14 18.08
N TYR A 379 8.98 -19.66 17.47
CA TYR A 379 8.93 -19.91 16.03
C TYR A 379 9.25 -18.65 15.21
N TYR A 380 8.65 -17.50 15.56
CA TYR A 380 8.85 -16.24 14.84
C TYR A 380 10.17 -15.54 15.19
N ARG A 381 10.74 -15.79 16.37
CA ARG A 381 12.05 -15.24 16.76
C ARG A 381 13.22 -16.07 16.22
N GLY A 382 12.99 -17.34 15.89
CA GLY A 382 14.02 -18.25 15.41
C GLY A 382 14.94 -18.69 16.56
N ASN A 383 16.20 -18.99 16.24
CA ASN A 383 17.17 -19.47 17.22
C ASN A 383 17.76 -18.29 17.99
N ILE A 384 17.05 -17.82 19.02
CA ILE A 384 17.54 -16.82 19.98
C ILE A 384 17.79 -17.47 21.34
N ALA A 385 18.62 -16.83 22.18
CA ALA A 385 18.86 -17.29 23.54
C ALA A 385 17.55 -17.36 24.34
N GLN A 386 17.34 -18.47 25.06
CA GLN A 386 16.11 -18.73 25.80
C GLN A 386 15.80 -17.63 26.83
N SER A 387 16.83 -17.06 27.47
CA SER A 387 16.69 -15.95 28.43
C SER A 387 16.07 -14.69 27.79
N VAL A 388 16.46 -14.36 26.56
CA VAL A 388 15.94 -13.21 25.80
C VAL A 388 14.49 -13.44 25.39
N LEU A 389 14.18 -14.65 24.90
CA LEU A 389 12.83 -15.02 24.50
C LEU A 389 11.85 -14.94 25.69
N VAL A 390 12.25 -15.48 26.85
CA VAL A 390 11.43 -15.47 28.06
C VAL A 390 11.23 -14.04 28.56
N ALA A 391 12.28 -13.21 28.54
CA ALA A 391 12.15 -11.80 28.90
C ALA A 391 11.17 -11.03 28.00
N GLU A 392 11.22 -11.25 26.67
CA GLU A 392 10.28 -10.66 25.72
C GLU A 392 8.84 -11.16 25.94
N PHE A 393 8.70 -12.46 26.24
CA PHE A 393 7.40 -13.06 26.54
C PHE A 393 6.76 -12.44 27.78
N GLU A 394 7.52 -12.28 28.87
CA GLU A 394 7.05 -11.63 30.10
C GLU A 394 6.74 -10.15 29.88
N GLU A 395 7.56 -9.42 29.10
CA GLU A 395 7.27 -8.04 28.70
C GLU A 395 5.91 -7.95 27.98
N LYS A 396 5.66 -8.87 27.03
CA LYS A 396 4.41 -8.93 26.27
C LYS A 396 3.19 -9.26 27.15
N LYS A 397 3.34 -10.19 28.10
CA LYS A 397 2.32 -10.54 29.09
C LYS A 397 1.99 -9.35 30.00
N ALA A 398 3.01 -8.65 30.48
CA ALA A 398 2.85 -7.44 31.28
C ALA A 398 2.17 -6.31 30.49
N ASP A 399 2.54 -6.12 29.22
CA ASP A 399 1.93 -5.12 28.33
C ASP A 399 0.45 -5.40 28.08
N LEU A 400 0.06 -6.66 27.85
CA LEU A 400 -1.34 -7.08 27.75
C LEU A 400 -2.14 -6.76 29.02
N ALA A 401 -1.59 -7.09 30.19
CA ALA A 401 -2.23 -6.78 31.47
C ALA A 401 -2.38 -5.26 31.70
N ARG A 402 -1.36 -4.48 31.33
CA ARG A 402 -1.40 -3.00 31.38
C ARG A 402 -2.42 -2.43 30.40
N LYS A 403 -2.49 -2.96 29.17
CA LYS A 403 -3.44 -2.53 28.14
C LYS A 403 -4.87 -2.72 28.61
N ARG A 404 -5.22 -3.88 29.19
CA ARG A 404 -6.55 -4.14 29.78
C ARG A 404 -6.93 -3.13 30.86
N ARG A 405 -5.98 -2.73 31.73
CA ARG A 405 -6.23 -1.73 32.77
C ARG A 405 -6.38 -0.32 32.20
N ARG A 406 -5.58 0.03 31.18
CA ARG A 406 -5.58 1.37 30.55
C ARG A 406 -6.80 1.60 29.66
N GLU A 407 -7.24 0.57 28.93
CA GLU A 407 -8.39 0.61 28.00
C GLU A 407 -9.71 0.22 28.68
N ALA A 408 -9.81 0.28 30.01
CA ALA A 408 -11.02 -0.05 30.76
C ALA A 408 -12.18 0.97 30.59
N GLY A 409 -12.07 1.89 29.62
CA GLY A 409 -13.11 2.88 29.33
C GLY A 409 -14.30 2.26 28.62
N GLY A 410 -15.50 2.49 29.15
CA GLY A 410 -16.75 2.09 28.49
C GLY A 410 -17.15 3.08 27.40
N ILE A 411 -18.10 2.70 26.54
CA ILE A 411 -18.70 3.60 25.53
C ILE A 411 -19.27 4.86 26.18
N LYS A 412 -19.77 4.77 27.43
CA LYS A 412 -20.27 5.91 28.20
C LYS A 412 -19.19 6.96 28.49
N ASP A 413 -17.93 6.56 28.60
CA ASP A 413 -16.83 7.51 28.83
C ASP A 413 -16.62 8.42 27.61
N LEU A 414 -16.98 7.99 26.38
CA LEU A 414 -16.86 8.82 25.18
C LEU A 414 -17.69 10.11 25.25
N MET A 415 -18.80 10.09 25.99
CA MET A 415 -19.68 11.25 26.18
C MET A 415 -19.20 12.19 27.30
N SER A 416 -18.07 11.90 27.94
CA SER A 416 -17.48 12.78 28.94
C SER A 416 -17.11 14.14 28.34
N PRO A 417 -17.33 15.26 29.05
CA PRO A 417 -16.92 16.60 28.61
C PRO A 417 -15.43 16.72 28.27
N ILE A 418 -14.59 15.86 28.86
CA ILE A 418 -13.14 15.81 28.62
C ILE A 418 -12.83 15.19 27.26
N TYR A 419 -13.63 14.19 26.83
CA TYR A 419 -13.34 13.35 25.67
C TYR A 419 -14.20 13.67 24.44
N ILE A 420 -15.31 14.39 24.62
CA ILE A 420 -16.24 14.69 23.52
C ILE A 420 -15.60 15.55 22.43
N ARG A 421 -14.74 16.51 22.79
CA ARG A 421 -14.05 17.37 21.81
C ARG A 421 -13.10 16.60 20.88
N PRO A 422 -12.11 15.83 21.39
CA PRO A 422 -11.25 15.02 20.52
C PRO A 422 -12.06 13.98 19.74
N MET A 423 -13.13 13.43 20.32
CA MET A 423 -14.03 12.51 19.61
C MET A 423 -14.72 13.17 18.42
N LEU A 424 -15.34 14.34 18.60
CA LEU A 424 -16.01 15.07 17.52
C LEU A 424 -15.06 15.45 16.39
N ILE A 425 -13.82 15.82 16.71
CA ILE A 425 -12.79 16.11 15.69
C ILE A 425 -12.46 14.84 14.89
N CYS A 426 -12.30 13.70 15.55
CA CYS A 426 -12.04 12.43 14.85
C CYS A 426 -13.21 12.01 13.96
N LEU A 427 -14.45 12.18 14.43
CA LEU A 427 -15.66 11.90 13.64
C LEU A 427 -15.75 12.84 12.42
N ALA A 428 -15.46 14.13 12.60
CA ALA A 428 -15.46 15.08 11.51
C ALA A 428 -14.36 14.77 10.47
N VAL A 429 -13.16 14.41 10.93
CA VAL A 429 -12.07 13.96 10.06
C VAL A 429 -12.47 12.70 9.28
N ALA A 430 -13.08 11.71 9.93
CA ALA A 430 -13.56 10.49 9.28
C ALA A 430 -14.64 10.79 8.22
N PHE A 431 -15.62 11.63 8.56
CA PHE A 431 -16.71 12.03 7.66
C PHE A 431 -16.17 12.78 6.43
N PHE A 432 -15.49 13.92 6.64
CA PHE A 432 -15.12 14.78 5.52
C PHE A 432 -14.09 14.13 4.59
N ARG A 433 -13.17 13.32 5.14
CA ARG A 433 -12.19 12.55 4.35
C ARG A 433 -12.88 11.62 3.36
N GLN A 434 -13.96 10.97 3.79
CA GLN A 434 -14.69 10.04 2.94
C GLN A 434 -15.53 10.77 1.89
N THR A 435 -16.09 11.93 2.24
CA THR A 435 -16.81 12.79 1.28
C THR A 435 -15.92 13.49 0.26
N CYS A 436 -14.59 13.33 0.32
CA CYS A 436 -13.69 13.75 -0.75
C CYS A 436 -13.82 12.89 -2.02
N GLY A 437 -14.65 11.84 -2.02
CA GLY A 437 -15.05 11.12 -3.24
C GLY A 437 -14.04 10.08 -3.75
N ILE A 438 -12.94 9.83 -3.01
CA ILE A 438 -11.85 8.97 -3.47
C ILE A 438 -12.30 7.55 -3.87
N PHE A 439 -13.19 6.95 -3.09
CA PHE A 439 -13.69 5.59 -3.36
C PHE A 439 -14.66 5.56 -4.54
N SER A 440 -15.43 6.62 -4.76
CA SER A 440 -16.28 6.75 -5.96
C SER A 440 -15.41 6.88 -7.21
N ILE A 441 -14.33 7.67 -7.12
CA ILE A 441 -13.38 7.80 -8.23
C ILE A 441 -12.74 6.45 -8.52
N LEU A 442 -12.23 5.73 -7.50
CA LEU A 442 -11.66 4.40 -7.69
C LEU A 442 -12.67 3.40 -8.28
N ALA A 443 -13.90 3.36 -7.76
CA ALA A 443 -14.91 2.40 -8.19
C ALA A 443 -15.42 2.63 -9.62
N PHE A 444 -15.38 3.88 -10.11
CA PHE A 444 -15.89 4.27 -11.43
C PHE A 444 -14.80 4.92 -12.30
N THR A 445 -13.53 4.57 -12.07
CA THR A 445 -12.39 5.25 -12.72
C THR A 445 -12.44 5.18 -14.24
N VAL A 446 -12.75 3.99 -14.78
CA VAL A 446 -12.79 3.73 -16.22
C VAL A 446 -13.91 4.54 -16.86
N ASP A 447 -15.12 4.50 -16.28
CA ASP A 447 -16.26 5.30 -16.74
C ASP A 447 -15.95 6.81 -16.70
N ILE A 448 -15.32 7.29 -15.62
CA ILE A 448 -14.92 8.70 -15.50
C ILE A 448 -13.98 9.10 -16.64
N PHE A 449 -12.99 8.26 -16.99
CA PHE A 449 -12.10 8.54 -18.10
C PHE A 449 -12.80 8.43 -19.45
N ASP A 450 -13.70 7.48 -19.63
CA ASP A 450 -14.46 7.37 -20.87
C ASP A 450 -15.32 8.62 -21.12
N MET A 451 -16.01 9.11 -20.07
CA MET A 451 -16.76 10.37 -20.10
C MET A 451 -15.89 11.61 -20.40
N THR A 452 -14.58 11.56 -20.12
CA THR A 452 -13.66 12.66 -20.49
C THR A 452 -13.44 12.76 -21.99
N GLY A 453 -13.59 11.67 -22.75
CA GLY A 453 -13.35 11.64 -24.19
C GLY A 453 -11.88 11.76 -24.57
N THR A 454 -10.95 11.39 -23.66
CA THR A 454 -9.51 11.41 -23.96
C THR A 454 -9.14 10.36 -25.00
N SER A 455 -8.15 10.64 -25.84
CA SER A 455 -7.61 9.66 -26.81
C SER A 455 -6.87 8.48 -26.17
N MET A 456 -6.57 8.55 -24.87
CA MET A 456 -5.94 7.48 -24.11
C MET A 456 -6.97 6.44 -23.70
N ASN A 457 -6.61 5.15 -23.83
CA ASN A 457 -7.44 4.06 -23.34
C ASN A 457 -7.74 4.24 -21.82
N PRO A 458 -9.02 4.24 -21.40
CA PRO A 458 -9.44 4.45 -20.01
C PRO A 458 -8.80 3.49 -18.98
N TYR A 459 -8.55 2.24 -19.35
CA TYR A 459 -7.87 1.27 -18.49
C TYR A 459 -6.40 1.63 -18.30
N VAL A 460 -5.69 2.04 -19.37
CA VAL A 460 -4.29 2.49 -19.30
C VAL A 460 -4.18 3.74 -18.42
N ALA A 461 -5.09 4.70 -18.57
CA ALA A 461 -5.14 5.88 -17.72
C ALA A 461 -5.35 5.51 -16.24
N SER A 462 -6.22 4.53 -15.95
CA SER A 462 -6.47 4.01 -14.60
C SER A 462 -5.26 3.32 -13.97
N ILE A 463 -4.48 2.58 -14.77
CA ILE A 463 -3.21 1.96 -14.36
C ILE A 463 -2.18 3.02 -14.01
N ILE A 464 -2.00 4.05 -14.86
CA ILE A 464 -1.07 5.16 -14.61
C ILE A 464 -1.45 5.89 -13.33
N MET A 465 -2.73 6.24 -13.18
CA MET A 465 -3.27 6.92 -12.01
C MET A 465 -2.96 6.15 -10.71
N SER A 466 -3.27 4.84 -10.68
CA SER A 466 -3.06 3.99 -9.50
C SER A 466 -1.57 3.71 -9.22
N SER A 467 -0.75 3.64 -10.26
CA SER A 467 0.70 3.50 -10.11
C SER A 467 1.33 4.73 -9.47
N LEU A 468 0.93 5.92 -9.90
CA LEU A 468 1.39 7.18 -9.32
C LEU A 468 0.88 7.38 -7.89
N GLN A 469 -0.32 6.89 -7.57
CA GLN A 469 -0.83 6.81 -6.21
C GLN A 469 0.06 5.94 -5.31
N LEU A 470 0.42 4.73 -5.79
CA LEU A 470 1.29 3.80 -5.07
C LEU A 470 2.67 4.42 -4.80
N VAL A 471 3.28 5.03 -5.82
CA VAL A 471 4.56 5.73 -5.68
C VAL A 471 4.46 6.82 -4.61
N SER A 472 3.41 7.66 -4.67
CA SER A 472 3.18 8.73 -3.70
C SER A 472 3.01 8.20 -2.27
N GLN A 473 2.33 7.06 -2.11
CA GLN A 473 2.13 6.40 -0.82
C GLN A 473 3.44 5.85 -0.23
N LEU A 474 4.32 5.26 -1.06
CA LEU A 474 5.62 4.75 -0.58
C LEU A 474 6.51 5.86 -0.02
N PHE A 475 6.42 7.07 -0.59
CA PHE A 475 7.16 8.24 -0.09
C PHE A 475 6.49 8.92 1.11
N SER A 476 5.19 8.73 1.30
CA SER A 476 4.39 9.40 2.33
C SER A 476 5.01 9.35 3.73
N ALA A 477 5.37 8.17 4.22
CA ALA A 477 5.89 8.02 5.57
C ALA A 477 7.23 8.77 5.77
N SER A 478 8.12 8.68 4.79
CA SER A 478 9.43 9.34 4.81
C SER A 478 9.32 10.87 4.79
N LEU A 479 8.31 11.40 4.09
CA LEU A 479 8.05 12.83 4.03
C LEU A 479 7.33 13.33 5.28
N ALA A 480 6.34 12.59 5.78
CA ALA A 480 5.57 12.94 6.97
C ALA A 480 6.46 13.14 8.20
N ASP A 481 7.46 12.27 8.41
CA ASP A 481 8.39 12.39 9.52
C ASP A 481 9.32 13.61 9.39
N LYS A 482 9.64 14.04 8.15
CA LYS A 482 10.48 15.22 7.88
C LYS A 482 9.73 16.54 8.00
N PHE A 483 8.49 16.61 7.51
CA PHE A 483 7.72 17.86 7.41
C PHE A 483 6.75 18.08 8.58
N GLY A 484 6.44 17.03 9.35
CA GLY A 484 5.37 17.03 10.35
C GLY A 484 4.06 16.54 9.75
N ARG A 485 3.33 15.71 10.51
CA ARG A 485 2.16 14.97 10.01
C ARG A 485 1.00 15.89 9.66
N LYS A 486 0.71 16.88 10.51
CA LYS A 486 -0.35 17.86 10.27
C LYS A 486 -0.08 18.65 8.99
N ARG A 487 1.11 19.24 8.86
CA ARG A 487 1.49 20.06 7.69
C ARG A 487 1.45 19.26 6.39
N PHE A 488 1.91 18.01 6.45
CA PHE A 488 1.92 17.14 5.29
C PHE A 488 0.49 16.73 4.85
N THR A 489 -0.41 16.43 5.80
CA THR A 489 -1.83 16.19 5.50
C THR A 489 -2.52 17.45 4.94
N LEU A 490 -2.21 18.64 5.46
CA LEU A 490 -2.76 19.90 4.94
C LEU A 490 -2.31 20.18 3.50
N PHE A 491 -1.03 19.95 3.18
CA PHE A 491 -0.53 20.07 1.81
C PHE A 491 -1.25 19.10 0.86
N SER A 492 -1.41 17.86 1.29
CA SER A 492 -2.15 16.83 0.55
C SER A 492 -3.62 17.22 0.30
N LEU A 493 -4.30 17.80 1.29
CA LEU A 493 -5.68 18.32 1.13
C LEU A 493 -5.77 19.49 0.16
N PHE A 494 -4.78 20.38 0.18
CA PHE A 494 -4.70 21.48 -0.78
C PHE A 494 -4.53 20.96 -2.22
N VAL A 495 -3.65 19.98 -2.43
CA VAL A 495 -3.46 19.34 -3.74
C VAL A 495 -4.77 18.67 -4.19
N CYS A 496 -5.40 17.85 -3.35
CA CYS A 496 -6.65 17.18 -3.70
C CYS A 496 -7.79 18.17 -4.01
N GLY A 497 -8.00 19.18 -3.15
CA GLY A 497 -9.06 20.16 -3.32
C GLY A 497 -8.87 21.03 -4.56
N SER A 498 -7.63 21.47 -4.83
CA SER A 498 -7.33 22.24 -6.05
C SER A 498 -7.49 21.40 -7.32
N SER A 499 -7.05 20.14 -7.34
CA SER A 499 -7.27 19.23 -8.47
C SER A 499 -8.75 18.99 -8.76
N GLN A 500 -9.57 18.78 -7.73
CA GLN A 500 -11.02 18.63 -7.88
C GLN A 500 -11.70 19.92 -8.35
N GLY A 501 -11.23 21.09 -7.87
CA GLY A 501 -11.64 22.39 -8.36
C GLY A 501 -11.38 22.57 -9.86
N ILE A 502 -10.15 22.25 -10.30
CA ILE A 502 -9.74 22.31 -11.71
C ILE A 502 -10.59 21.36 -12.57
N PHE A 503 -10.78 20.12 -12.13
CA PHE A 503 -11.62 19.16 -12.83
C PHE A 503 -13.06 19.66 -12.98
N GLY A 504 -13.63 20.22 -11.91
CA GLY A 504 -14.98 20.78 -11.96
C GLY A 504 -15.09 22.00 -12.88
N VAL A 505 -14.10 22.90 -12.88
CA VAL A 505 -14.07 24.06 -13.80
C VAL A 505 -14.01 23.61 -15.26
N TYR A 506 -13.19 22.61 -15.58
CA TYR A 506 -13.12 22.05 -16.93
C TYR A 506 -14.49 21.56 -17.41
N TYR A 507 -15.19 20.76 -16.59
CA TYR A 507 -16.50 20.25 -16.96
C TYR A 507 -17.61 21.31 -16.96
N PHE A 508 -17.48 22.38 -16.18
CA PHE A 508 -18.38 23.52 -16.22
C PHE A 508 -18.21 24.35 -17.51
N LEU A 509 -16.98 24.47 -18.03
CA LEU A 509 -16.74 25.10 -19.32
C LEU A 509 -17.17 24.19 -20.47
N LYS A 510 -16.93 22.87 -20.37
CA LYS A 510 -17.36 21.88 -21.37
C LYS A 510 -18.89 21.83 -21.51
N SER A 511 -19.66 22.07 -20.43
CA SER A 511 -21.13 22.09 -20.50
C SER A 511 -21.69 23.35 -21.19
N LYS A 512 -20.88 24.39 -21.43
CA LYS A 512 -21.31 25.58 -22.15
C LYS A 512 -21.06 25.41 -23.66
N PRO A 513 -22.06 25.63 -24.51
CA PRO A 513 -21.96 25.39 -25.95
C PRO A 513 -20.85 26.23 -26.61
N ASP A 514 -20.61 27.45 -26.12
CA ASP A 514 -19.58 28.36 -26.66
C ASP A 514 -18.14 27.84 -26.49
N TYR A 515 -17.89 26.95 -25.51
CA TYR A 515 -16.56 26.48 -25.15
C TYR A 515 -16.36 24.98 -25.35
N ALA A 516 -17.42 24.22 -25.69
CA ALA A 516 -17.41 22.75 -25.75
C ALA A 516 -16.31 22.20 -26.67
N THR A 517 -16.21 22.71 -27.90
CA THR A 517 -15.20 22.27 -28.90
C THR A 517 -13.76 22.62 -28.49
N THR A 518 -13.58 23.73 -27.78
CA THR A 518 -12.25 24.12 -27.25
C THR A 518 -11.84 23.22 -26.09
N MET A 519 -12.79 22.87 -25.22
CA MET A 519 -12.53 21.99 -24.08
C MET A 519 -12.23 20.54 -24.52
N GLU A 520 -12.88 20.04 -25.57
CA GLU A 520 -12.55 18.72 -26.16
C GLU A 520 -11.08 18.63 -26.61
N GLY A 521 -10.53 19.70 -27.21
CA GLY A 521 -9.11 19.79 -27.55
C GLY A 521 -8.17 19.82 -26.32
N LEU A 522 -8.71 20.10 -25.13
CA LEU A 522 -7.99 20.19 -23.86
C LEU A 522 -8.24 18.99 -22.93
N GLY A 523 -8.63 17.83 -23.48
CA GLY A 523 -8.89 16.59 -22.73
C GLY A 523 -7.76 16.10 -21.82
N ILE A 524 -6.53 16.60 -21.98
CA ILE A 524 -5.41 16.31 -21.06
C ILE A 524 -5.60 16.92 -19.66
N ILE A 525 -6.36 18.01 -19.53
CA ILE A 525 -6.60 18.71 -18.25
C ILE A 525 -7.28 17.80 -17.21
N PRO A 526 -8.44 17.18 -17.48
CA PRO A 526 -9.09 16.29 -16.52
C PRO A 526 -8.22 15.08 -16.15
N LEU A 527 -7.43 14.55 -17.10
CA LEU A 527 -6.48 13.46 -16.85
C LEU A 527 -5.41 13.86 -15.83
N VAL A 528 -4.73 14.99 -16.07
CA VAL A 528 -3.70 15.51 -15.15
C VAL A 528 -4.31 15.86 -13.80
N ALA A 529 -5.53 16.40 -13.77
CA ALA A 529 -6.23 16.72 -12.53
C ALA A 529 -6.51 15.47 -11.68
N LEU A 530 -7.02 14.38 -12.28
CA LEU A 530 -7.27 13.13 -11.56
C LEU A 530 -5.99 12.42 -11.11
N ILE A 531 -4.93 12.45 -11.93
CA ILE A 531 -3.63 11.92 -11.54
C ILE A 531 -3.07 12.70 -10.35
N THR A 532 -3.09 14.03 -10.42
CA THR A 532 -2.61 14.91 -9.35
C THR A 532 -3.43 14.71 -8.07
N LEU A 533 -4.74 14.54 -8.19
CA LEU A 533 -5.63 14.19 -7.10
C LEU A 533 -5.21 12.89 -6.41
N MET A 534 -4.94 11.83 -7.16
CA MET A 534 -4.52 10.55 -6.60
C MET A 534 -3.13 10.56 -5.98
N MET A 535 -2.20 11.29 -6.60
CA MET A 535 -0.88 11.53 -5.99
C MET A 535 -1.04 12.28 -4.66
N GLY A 536 -1.81 13.37 -4.66
CA GLY A 536 -2.15 14.13 -3.47
C GLY A 536 -2.74 13.23 -2.39
N TYR A 537 -3.68 12.35 -2.74
CA TYR A 537 -4.30 11.42 -1.81
C TYR A 537 -3.30 10.41 -1.23
N GLY A 538 -2.46 9.81 -2.08
CA GLY A 538 -1.40 8.87 -1.68
C GLY A 538 -0.37 9.51 -0.76
N MET A 539 -0.09 10.81 -0.93
CA MET A 539 0.85 11.54 -0.08
C MET A 539 0.36 11.66 1.37
N GLY A 540 -0.82 12.20 1.67
CA GLY A 540 -1.17 12.59 3.04
C GLY A 540 -2.52 12.11 3.55
N LEU A 541 -3.57 12.19 2.72
CA LEU A 541 -4.92 11.76 3.09
C LEU A 541 -5.01 10.26 3.36
N TYR A 542 -4.20 9.45 2.68
CA TYR A 542 -4.18 8.01 2.91
C TYR A 542 -3.84 7.68 4.37
N ASN A 543 -2.80 8.30 4.93
CA ASN A 543 -2.33 8.01 6.29
C ASN A 543 -3.11 8.74 7.39
N CYS A 544 -3.87 9.79 7.04
CA CYS A 544 -4.53 10.65 8.02
C CYS A 544 -5.59 9.92 8.85
N HIS A 545 -6.29 8.93 8.26
CA HIS A 545 -7.40 8.21 8.92
C HIS A 545 -7.00 7.39 10.16
N TYR A 546 -5.75 6.93 10.24
CA TYR A 546 -5.24 6.16 11.37
C TYR A 546 -4.31 7.01 12.22
N SER A 547 -3.46 7.84 11.61
CA SER A 547 -2.45 8.60 12.37
C SER A 547 -3.08 9.67 13.26
N ILE A 548 -3.99 10.48 12.72
CA ILE A 548 -4.53 11.64 13.44
C ILE A 548 -5.36 11.20 14.66
N PRO A 549 -6.30 10.25 14.54
CA PRO A 549 -7.02 9.76 15.70
C PRO A 549 -6.13 9.11 16.76
N LEU A 550 -5.05 8.39 16.38
CA LEU A 550 -4.12 7.78 17.34
C LEU A 550 -3.32 8.82 18.14
N GLU A 551 -3.09 10.00 17.57
CA GLU A 551 -2.36 11.10 18.21
C GLU A 551 -3.27 11.97 19.09
N ILE A 552 -4.54 12.13 18.71
CA ILE A 552 -5.51 12.99 19.41
C ILE A 552 -6.27 12.24 20.50
N LEU A 553 -6.62 10.96 20.28
CA LEU A 553 -7.48 10.21 21.18
C LEU A 553 -6.72 9.71 22.41
N PRO A 554 -7.24 9.98 23.62
CA PRO A 554 -6.69 9.45 24.84
C PRO A 554 -6.69 7.93 24.86
N VAL A 555 -5.61 7.33 25.38
CA VAL A 555 -5.46 5.85 25.41
C VAL A 555 -6.69 5.16 26.02
N LYS A 556 -7.31 5.76 27.04
CA LYS A 556 -8.46 5.19 27.77
C LYS A 556 -9.67 4.89 26.87
N ILE A 557 -9.95 5.75 25.90
CA ILE A 557 -11.14 5.66 25.03
C ILE A 557 -10.80 5.30 23.58
N ARG A 558 -9.51 5.24 23.25
CA ARG A 558 -9.00 5.14 21.88
C ARG A 558 -9.61 3.99 21.09
N THR A 559 -9.62 2.78 21.64
CA THR A 559 -10.13 1.60 20.96
C THR A 559 -11.60 1.78 20.56
N GLN A 560 -12.45 2.21 21.50
CA GLN A 560 -13.88 2.43 21.25
C GLN A 560 -14.14 3.58 20.26
N ALA A 561 -13.43 4.70 20.42
CA ALA A 561 -13.52 5.85 19.53
C ALA A 561 -13.12 5.52 18.09
N MET A 562 -12.03 4.76 17.91
CA MET A 562 -11.56 4.29 16.61
C MET A 562 -12.59 3.39 15.94
N SER A 563 -13.19 2.45 16.67
CA SER A 563 -14.24 1.57 16.12
C SER A 563 -15.44 2.37 15.59
N ILE A 564 -15.91 3.38 16.33
CA ILE A 564 -17.01 4.24 15.87
C ILE A 564 -16.60 5.04 14.62
N CYS A 565 -15.38 5.58 14.58
CA CYS A 565 -14.87 6.29 13.41
C CYS A 565 -14.78 5.39 12.17
N MET A 566 -14.40 4.12 12.34
CA MET A 566 -14.33 3.15 11.23
C MET A 566 -15.73 2.80 10.68
N VAL A 567 -16.72 2.59 11.56
CA VAL A 567 -18.11 2.37 11.14
C VAL A 567 -18.66 3.59 10.39
N LEU A 568 -18.41 4.80 10.91
CA LEU A 568 -18.79 6.04 10.24
C LEU A 568 -18.13 6.16 8.86
N ASN A 569 -16.83 5.87 8.78
CA ASN A 569 -16.08 5.94 7.52
C ASN A 569 -16.69 5.00 6.46
N ALA A 570 -16.99 3.75 6.81
CA ALA A 570 -17.59 2.81 5.87
C ALA A 570 -19.04 3.19 5.50
N ALA A 571 -19.84 3.69 6.44
CA ALA A 571 -21.20 4.18 6.17
C ALA A 571 -21.20 5.38 5.22
N VAL A 572 -20.33 6.36 5.46
CA VAL A 572 -20.18 7.52 4.56
C VAL A 572 -19.63 7.07 3.21
N CYS A 573 -18.74 6.08 3.17
CA CYS A 573 -18.22 5.52 1.93
C CYS A 573 -19.32 4.92 1.07
N PHE A 574 -20.20 4.11 1.70
CA PHE A 574 -21.39 3.57 1.05
C PHE A 574 -22.23 4.68 0.41
N VAL A 575 -22.58 5.72 1.17
CA VAL A 575 -23.41 6.83 0.66
C VAL A 575 -22.74 7.56 -0.49
N VAL A 576 -21.45 7.90 -0.36
CA VAL A 576 -20.70 8.68 -1.36
C VAL A 576 -20.52 7.91 -2.67
N VAL A 577 -20.33 6.59 -2.61
CA VAL A 577 -20.25 5.74 -3.82
C VAL A 577 -21.64 5.56 -4.43
N LEU A 578 -22.67 5.33 -3.60
CA LEU A 578 -24.05 5.15 -4.07
C LEU A 578 -24.60 6.42 -4.74
N SER A 579 -24.24 7.61 -4.23
CA SER A 579 -24.75 8.88 -4.77
C SER A 579 -24.01 9.34 -6.03
N PHE A 580 -22.91 8.70 -6.44
CA PHE A 580 -22.05 9.20 -7.51
C PHE A 580 -22.81 9.44 -8.83
N TYR A 581 -23.43 8.39 -9.39
CA TYR A 581 -24.16 8.51 -10.66
C TYR A 581 -25.37 9.43 -10.54
N SER A 582 -26.11 9.35 -9.43
CA SER A 582 -27.26 10.24 -9.18
C SER A 582 -26.83 11.71 -9.18
N MET A 583 -25.68 12.05 -8.60
CA MET A 583 -25.15 13.41 -8.61
C MET A 583 -24.71 13.83 -10.01
N THR A 584 -24.03 12.96 -10.76
CA THR A 584 -23.53 13.29 -12.11
C THR A 584 -24.63 13.40 -13.17
N GLU A 585 -25.73 12.65 -13.03
CA GLU A 585 -26.88 12.70 -13.95
C GLU A 585 -27.89 13.79 -13.58
N SER A 586 -27.91 14.24 -12.33
CA SER A 586 -28.74 15.36 -11.89
C SER A 586 -28.29 16.70 -12.48
N ALA A 587 -29.05 17.77 -12.19
CA ALA A 587 -28.69 19.13 -12.57
C ALA A 587 -27.31 19.61 -12.05
N LEU A 588 -26.71 18.93 -11.07
CA LEU A 588 -25.34 19.21 -10.62
C LEU A 588 -24.28 18.87 -11.68
N GLY A 589 -24.51 17.85 -12.50
CA GLY A 589 -23.54 17.35 -13.48
C GLY A 589 -22.20 16.89 -12.87
N MET A 590 -21.26 16.51 -13.73
CA MET A 590 -19.88 16.18 -13.35
C MET A 590 -19.18 17.32 -12.59
N HIS A 591 -19.41 18.57 -13.00
CA HIS A 591 -18.76 19.73 -12.39
C HIS A 591 -19.21 19.94 -10.93
N GLY A 592 -20.51 19.87 -10.65
CA GLY A 592 -21.06 20.02 -9.30
C GLY A 592 -20.61 18.91 -8.35
N THR A 593 -20.50 17.66 -8.85
CA THR A 593 -20.01 16.52 -8.06
C THR A 593 -18.56 16.73 -7.59
N PHE A 594 -17.66 17.08 -8.50
CA PHE A 594 -16.26 17.30 -8.14
C PHE A 594 -16.04 18.56 -7.30
N TRP A 595 -16.83 19.63 -7.49
CA TRP A 595 -16.81 20.78 -6.59
C TRP A 595 -17.31 20.44 -5.19
N THR A 596 -18.32 19.57 -5.06
CA THR A 596 -18.77 19.09 -3.75
C THR A 596 -17.65 18.35 -3.01
N TYR A 597 -16.95 17.45 -3.72
CA TYR A 597 -15.77 16.78 -3.16
C TYR A 597 -14.65 17.77 -2.80
N GLY A 598 -14.40 18.78 -3.63
CA GLY A 598 -13.41 19.82 -3.38
C GLY A 598 -13.75 20.69 -2.17
N CYS A 599 -15.03 21.03 -1.99
CA CYS A 599 -15.52 21.73 -0.81
C CYS A 599 -15.32 20.89 0.46
N SER A 600 -15.57 19.58 0.40
CA SER A 600 -15.27 18.67 1.51
C SER A 600 -13.78 18.64 1.85
N CYS A 601 -12.89 18.65 0.84
CA CYS A 601 -11.44 18.79 1.06
C CYS A 601 -11.09 20.10 1.78
N LEU A 602 -11.72 21.22 1.39
CA LEU A 602 -11.50 22.53 2.02
C LEU A 602 -12.00 22.55 3.47
N ILE A 603 -13.18 22.00 3.74
CA ILE A 603 -13.72 21.92 5.12
C ILE A 603 -12.80 21.06 5.99
N LEU A 604 -12.33 19.91 5.49
CA LEU A 604 -11.37 19.07 6.19
C LEU A 604 -10.04 19.78 6.43
N PHE A 605 -9.56 20.55 5.45
CA PHE A 605 -8.36 21.38 5.59
C PHE A 605 -8.51 22.36 6.76
N LEU A 606 -9.64 23.08 6.84
CA LEU A 606 -9.91 24.02 7.93
C LEU A 606 -10.00 23.32 9.28
N ILE A 607 -10.67 22.16 9.34
CA ILE A 607 -10.78 21.38 10.58
C ILE A 607 -9.40 20.98 11.10
N ILE A 608 -8.55 20.42 10.24
CA ILE A 608 -7.19 19.99 10.62
C ILE A 608 -6.32 21.22 10.95
N ALA A 609 -6.42 22.29 10.17
CA ALA A 609 -5.62 23.49 10.39
C ALA A 609 -5.91 24.13 11.75
N ILE A 610 -7.18 24.22 12.14
CA ILE A 610 -7.64 24.93 13.35
C ILE A 610 -7.60 24.03 14.59
N TYR A 611 -8.12 22.79 14.50
CA TYR A 611 -8.41 21.98 15.69
C TYR A 611 -7.39 20.89 15.99
N VAL A 612 -6.59 20.45 15.02
CA VAL A 612 -5.58 19.41 15.22
C VAL A 612 -4.25 20.06 15.59
N PRO A 613 -3.64 19.75 16.75
CA PRO A 613 -2.31 20.25 17.07
C PRO A 613 -1.23 19.52 16.23
N GLU A 614 -0.09 20.18 16.01
CA GLU A 614 1.09 19.48 15.48
C GLU A 614 1.64 18.55 16.58
N SER A 615 1.69 17.25 16.31
CA SER A 615 2.13 16.21 17.25
C SER A 615 3.65 16.01 17.26
N ARG A 616 4.35 16.54 16.26
CA ARG A 616 5.80 16.38 16.11
C ARG A 616 6.55 16.92 17.33
N GLY A 617 7.33 16.05 17.97
CA GLY A 617 8.18 16.39 19.10
C GLY A 617 7.44 16.53 20.44
N MET A 618 6.13 16.24 20.48
CA MET A 618 5.34 16.26 21.70
C MET A 618 5.15 14.87 22.28
N THR A 619 5.04 14.77 23.61
CA THR A 619 4.61 13.52 24.23
C THR A 619 3.09 13.35 24.10
N LEU A 620 2.60 12.10 24.09
CA LEU A 620 1.15 11.82 23.99
C LEU A 620 0.37 12.51 25.13
N ALA A 621 0.95 12.56 26.33
CA ALA A 621 0.33 13.22 27.48
C ALA A 621 0.21 14.75 27.29
N GLU A 622 1.17 15.39 26.61
CA GLU A 622 1.09 16.81 26.28
C GLU A 622 0.00 17.10 25.24
N VAL A 623 -0.17 16.23 24.25
CA VAL A 623 -1.25 16.35 23.25
C VAL A 623 -2.60 16.18 23.93
N GLU A 624 -2.76 15.14 24.77
CA GLU A 624 -3.97 14.92 25.56
C GLU A 624 -4.30 16.13 26.46
N ARG A 625 -3.27 16.74 27.09
CA ARG A 625 -3.44 17.96 27.90
C ARG A 625 -3.94 19.13 27.06
N LYS A 626 -3.34 19.41 25.89
CA LYS A 626 -3.80 20.49 24.99
C LYS A 626 -5.24 20.28 24.51
N MET A 627 -5.62 19.04 24.22
CA MET A 627 -6.98 18.72 23.77
C MET A 627 -8.03 18.87 24.88
N SER A 628 -7.62 18.59 26.13
CA SER A 628 -8.49 18.65 27.32
C SER A 628 -8.46 20.01 28.03
N GLU A 629 -7.51 20.90 27.73
CA GLU A 629 -7.26 22.18 28.41
C GLU A 629 -8.53 23.04 28.51
N SER A 630 -9.25 23.22 27.39
CA SER A 630 -10.49 24.02 27.38
C SER A 630 -11.66 23.39 28.15
N ALA A 631 -11.66 22.06 28.31
CA ALA A 631 -12.67 21.35 29.11
C ALA A 631 -12.31 21.39 30.60
N LEU A 632 -11.02 21.24 30.93
CA LEU A 632 -10.45 21.40 32.27
C LEU A 632 -10.69 22.82 32.80
N GLU A 633 -10.49 23.85 31.98
CA GLU A 633 -10.79 25.24 32.36
C GLU A 633 -12.27 25.45 32.67
N LYS A 634 -13.18 24.94 31.83
CA LYS A 634 -14.63 25.02 32.09
C LYS A 634 -15.04 24.28 33.35
N MET A 635 -14.46 23.10 33.61
CA MET A 635 -14.69 22.34 34.84
C MET A 635 -14.16 23.07 36.07
N ASN A 636 -12.94 23.62 36.00
CA ASN A 636 -12.33 24.37 37.09
C ASN A 636 -13.13 25.65 37.39
N ARG A 637 -13.62 26.36 36.37
CA ARG A 637 -14.53 27.51 36.55
C ARG A 637 -15.86 27.11 37.21
N LYS A 638 -16.47 25.99 36.78
CA LYS A 638 -17.69 25.47 37.42
C LYS A 638 -17.45 25.06 38.87
N ARG A 639 -16.32 24.40 39.16
CA ARG A 639 -15.93 23.96 40.51
C ARG A 639 -15.62 25.14 41.44
N ALA A 640 -15.01 26.20 40.90
CA ALA A 640 -14.80 27.46 41.62
C ALA A 640 -16.12 28.19 41.91
N ALA A 641 -17.12 28.08 41.03
CA ALA A 641 -18.45 28.65 41.23
C ALA A 641 -19.31 27.88 42.24
N THR A 642 -19.04 26.59 42.48
CA THR A 642 -19.78 25.75 43.44
C THR A 642 -19.09 25.57 44.80
N MET A 643 -17.88 26.11 45.00
CA MET A 643 -17.30 26.13 46.34
C MET A 643 -18.07 27.10 47.25
N PRO A 644 -18.54 26.68 48.43
CA PRO A 644 -19.13 27.60 49.39
C PRO A 644 -18.08 28.63 49.78
N LYS A 645 -18.42 29.92 49.66
CA LYS A 645 -17.61 31.00 50.23
C LYS A 645 -17.63 30.81 51.74
N HIS A 646 -16.54 30.30 52.32
CA HIS A 646 -16.33 30.41 53.76
C HIS A 646 -16.13 31.90 54.06
N HIS A 647 -17.20 32.51 54.57
CA HIS A 647 -17.19 33.82 55.21
C HIS A 647 -17.12 33.63 56.73
#